data_AF-A0A644VCY7-F1
#
_entry.id   AF-A0A644VCY7-F1
#
_cell.length_a   1.000
_cell.length_b   1.000
_cell.length_c   1.000
_cell.angle_alpha   90.00
_cell.angle_beta   90.00
_cell.angle_gamma   90.00
#
_symmetry.space_group_name_H-M   'P 1'
#
loop_
_entity.id
_entity.type
_entity.pdbx_description
1 polymer ?
#
loop_
_entity_poly.entity_id
_entity_poly.type
_entity_poly.pdbx_seq_one_letter_code
_entity_poly.pdbx_strand_id
1 'polypeptide(L)'
;MMKKLTFISIYISIAVLSIGQNVIYVVPSGTGYGTSWNDGMGDIQIAINQASDSGKEVWIKSGEYLVSETIQNRSGVNVYGSFSGEEKSVKDRLLKINSKPWDFVYPSILNGNFNCRIMESGSSVNIETIIDGLTLINGNGKGVLVNGQGGALFMGKNIICQNCIVRNNFAVKSGGGIAMTGGTIRQSLIENNMTVEFGGGIYTNSYDPGTYISDCVIRGNISSQNGGGIRSQGKGMTYVSNVKVYNNKAFDNDILKEAGGASFYSENFEVINSLFYNNTGNTSVLLNGGKFYNNTVVNNIGGIYFSAASPMIYHFENNIVWNNKKLNSDRTSIPVFITGSKNNANVYFNNNATELTQTEIDNNWSWTNQNNIFLDTNVENAPQFLRNSTFIGAINSTYPETSDVFENYAWVSKIRIDHPRLFFNQDTFNDVKARALNEENTLFLNIKSRIDQLVGKQIVFQDPLIADGTNSNDHKYGTSAAEAAFIYKVTGDVRYFDLSKRLLEKVIEYYEYRNSHQLNISWYVYSRLHALMAYDWIYNDLSEAEKISIGRSLFNALEFMLPSTSRSNFYRENRSGIDGGFYNNQAMEWYLGLVFHGTGVNDTKALEILKRGYDSHKSVLQYRENASGDDGGAASGTLPYCLADYPWAENNFFHSFMSATGGYNITTQYDYLPNFVSYLYWNLLPQNREFGFGDAHHTDNSIDFAIINMHLSQLVHFYGDRFPMHASVARYIMNELYPRKVNEPTSFPMARFFLTNKHEGVSAFNPSKSLPKARYFESMGQFFMRSGSGPDDTYATFTVSSNLLNHKHYDNNNFLIYKKGFVTLDTGTRPDGIHLSHYYSRTIAHNCVTIRMPGEVLPRYWGSRAPHEADDPVPNDGGQNNLTSTKAVAFDEQDEYVYIASDATGSYNSLKTNLVLRQFVYLPPDNFVVFDRLNATNASYPKKWLLHTAYPPQQVSPQEFYASHEQGRLVCKTIYPENSTMEFVGGPGKQFWSDWKNWALPYGGDNHPLYGQWRIEVSPATAQNDDIFLHLIQVGDRSADVRSLPTAQKAEESGMKGVQFSYANKTYKVLFTTTGKAGGKITITEGGSTIVDENFTSTIKQQTGLALR
;
A
#
# COMPACT_ATOMS: atom_id res chain seq x y z
N MET A 1 -65.62 -57.31 -26.09
CA MET A 1 -64.75 -57.05 -27.25
C MET A 1 -63.58 -56.21 -26.82
N MET A 2 -62.38 -56.62 -27.22
CA MET A 2 -61.06 -56.29 -26.68
C MET A 2 -60.75 -54.79 -26.56
N LYS A 3 -60.22 -54.36 -25.41
CA LYS A 3 -59.50 -53.10 -25.26
C LYS A 3 -58.08 -53.37 -24.75
N LYS A 4 -57.14 -52.71 -25.43
CA LYS A 4 -55.69 -52.87 -25.41
C LYS A 4 -55.05 -52.58 -24.04
N LEU A 5 -54.02 -53.35 -23.72
CA LEU A 5 -53.08 -53.14 -22.63
C LEU A 5 -52.48 -51.72 -22.68
N THR A 6 -52.42 -51.06 -21.52
CA THR A 6 -51.59 -49.87 -21.29
C THR A 6 -50.67 -50.18 -20.12
N PHE A 7 -49.36 -50.18 -20.37
CA PHE A 7 -48.32 -50.31 -19.34
C PHE A 7 -48.32 -49.06 -18.46
N ILE A 8 -48.50 -49.24 -17.16
CA ILE A 8 -48.32 -48.19 -16.14
C ILE A 8 -46.83 -48.13 -15.83
N SER A 9 -46.16 -47.06 -16.28
CA SER A 9 -44.83 -46.68 -15.78
C SER A 9 -45.02 -45.70 -14.62
N ILE A 10 -44.56 -46.12 -13.44
CA ILE A 10 -44.52 -45.34 -12.21
C ILE A 10 -43.43 -44.27 -12.39
N TYR A 11 -43.82 -43.00 -12.55
CA TYR A 11 -42.90 -41.87 -12.38
C TYR A 11 -42.84 -41.53 -10.89
N ILE A 12 -41.71 -41.87 -10.27
CA ILE A 12 -41.29 -41.33 -8.98
C ILE A 12 -41.00 -39.84 -9.21
N SER A 13 -41.89 -38.96 -8.74
CA SER A 13 -41.60 -37.53 -8.64
C SER A 13 -40.57 -37.33 -7.53
N ILE A 14 -39.29 -37.39 -7.88
CA ILE A 14 -38.23 -36.78 -7.09
C ILE A 14 -38.51 -35.28 -7.15
N ALA A 15 -39.10 -34.74 -6.09
CA ALA A 15 -39.01 -33.33 -5.80
C ALA A 15 -37.54 -33.04 -5.48
N VAL A 16 -36.75 -32.81 -6.53
CA VAL A 16 -35.51 -32.05 -6.38
C VAL A 16 -35.99 -30.68 -5.95
N LEU A 17 -35.84 -30.38 -4.65
CA LEU A 17 -35.73 -29.00 -4.21
C LEU A 17 -34.55 -28.43 -5.00
N SER A 18 -34.82 -27.78 -6.12
CA SER A 18 -33.83 -26.99 -6.81
C SER A 18 -33.41 -25.93 -5.79
N ILE A 19 -32.19 -26.04 -5.28
CA ILE A 19 -31.52 -24.92 -4.63
C ILE A 19 -31.49 -23.86 -5.74
N GLY A 20 -32.36 -22.85 -5.62
CA GLY A 20 -32.55 -21.84 -6.64
C GLY A 20 -31.19 -21.24 -6.98
N GLN A 21 -30.84 -21.26 -8.26
CA GLN A 21 -29.63 -20.61 -8.71
C GLN A 21 -29.74 -19.11 -8.38
N ASN A 22 -28.89 -18.63 -7.48
CA ASN A 22 -28.92 -17.25 -6.97
C ASN A 22 -28.30 -16.23 -7.95
N VAL A 23 -27.68 -16.68 -9.05
CA VAL A 23 -26.95 -15.84 -10.01
C VAL A 23 -27.39 -16.15 -11.44
N ILE A 24 -27.78 -15.11 -12.19
CA ILE A 24 -28.04 -15.18 -13.63
C ILE A 24 -26.84 -14.60 -14.38
N TYR A 25 -26.27 -15.37 -15.31
CA TYR A 25 -25.06 -15.00 -16.04
C TYR A 25 -25.37 -14.37 -17.40
N VAL A 26 -24.68 -13.28 -17.73
CA VAL A 26 -24.81 -12.54 -18.99
C VAL A 26 -23.46 -12.47 -19.69
N VAL A 27 -23.40 -12.80 -20.98
CA VAL A 27 -22.19 -12.78 -21.81
C VAL A 27 -22.42 -12.04 -23.13
N PRO A 28 -21.39 -11.46 -23.76
CA PRO A 28 -21.55 -10.77 -25.04
C PRO A 28 -22.12 -11.73 -26.09
N SER A 29 -23.19 -11.29 -26.78
CA SER A 29 -23.87 -12.09 -27.82
C SER A 29 -24.39 -13.46 -27.35
N GLY A 30 -24.62 -13.66 -26.05
CA GLY A 30 -25.13 -14.92 -25.51
C GLY A 30 -26.54 -15.28 -26.02
N THR A 31 -26.79 -16.57 -26.19
CA THR A 31 -28.10 -17.12 -26.59
C THR A 31 -28.63 -18.16 -25.58
N GLY A 32 -27.96 -18.30 -24.44
CA GLY A 32 -28.27 -19.29 -23.41
C GLY A 32 -29.35 -18.84 -22.42
N TYR A 33 -29.59 -19.65 -21.38
CA TYR A 33 -30.63 -19.43 -20.36
C TYR A 33 -30.11 -18.78 -19.07
N GLY A 34 -28.84 -18.39 -19.04
CA GLY A 34 -28.21 -17.70 -17.92
C GLY A 34 -27.81 -18.62 -16.77
N THR A 35 -27.69 -19.94 -17.00
CA THR A 35 -27.39 -20.92 -15.93
C THR A 35 -25.90 -21.05 -15.62
N SER A 36 -25.01 -20.56 -16.48
CA SER A 36 -23.56 -20.49 -16.25
C SER A 36 -22.92 -19.50 -17.22
N TRP A 37 -21.63 -19.21 -17.08
CA TRP A 37 -20.90 -18.43 -18.08
C TRP A 37 -20.92 -19.06 -19.49
N ASN A 38 -20.96 -20.39 -19.61
CA ASN A 38 -21.05 -21.08 -20.90
C ASN A 38 -22.47 -21.12 -21.48
N ASP A 39 -23.47 -20.86 -20.64
CA ASP A 39 -24.90 -20.78 -21.00
C ASP A 39 -25.43 -19.37 -20.73
N GLY A 40 -24.60 -18.34 -20.91
CA GLY A 40 -24.95 -16.97 -20.57
C GLY A 40 -26.03 -16.39 -21.49
N MET A 41 -26.89 -15.54 -20.92
CA MET A 41 -27.84 -14.72 -21.68
C MET A 41 -27.12 -13.59 -22.42
N GLY A 42 -27.66 -13.14 -23.55
CA GLY A 42 -27.17 -11.96 -24.28
C GLY A 42 -27.87 -10.65 -23.92
N ASP A 43 -29.06 -10.73 -23.32
CA ASP A 43 -29.89 -9.58 -23.00
C ASP A 43 -29.95 -9.34 -21.48
N ILE A 44 -29.47 -8.17 -21.05
CA ILE A 44 -29.39 -7.79 -19.64
C ILE A 44 -30.79 -7.59 -19.03
N GLN A 45 -31.74 -7.05 -19.78
CA GLN A 45 -33.10 -6.82 -19.28
C GLN A 45 -33.83 -8.15 -19.04
N ILE A 46 -33.67 -9.12 -19.93
CA ILE A 46 -34.21 -10.48 -19.75
C ILE A 46 -33.57 -11.13 -18.52
N ALA A 47 -32.26 -10.99 -18.31
CA ALA A 47 -31.58 -11.53 -17.14
C ALA A 47 -32.10 -10.91 -15.82
N ILE A 48 -32.29 -9.59 -15.78
CA ILE A 48 -32.89 -8.90 -14.62
C ILE A 48 -34.34 -9.38 -14.40
N ASN A 49 -35.10 -9.60 -15.48
CA ASN A 49 -36.47 -10.10 -15.39
C ASN A 49 -36.52 -11.53 -14.86
N GLN A 50 -35.55 -12.38 -15.20
CA GLN A 50 -35.43 -13.75 -14.70
C GLN A 50 -34.93 -13.81 -13.25
N ALA A 51 -34.09 -12.86 -12.86
CA ALA A 51 -33.62 -12.70 -11.49
C ALA A 51 -34.68 -12.11 -10.53
N SER A 52 -35.94 -11.94 -10.96
CA SER A 52 -36.93 -11.11 -10.23
C SER A 52 -37.42 -11.62 -8.87
N ASP A 53 -36.90 -12.73 -8.36
CA ASP A 53 -37.10 -13.11 -6.96
C ASP A 53 -36.12 -12.34 -6.08
N SER A 54 -36.58 -11.83 -4.93
CA SER A 54 -35.76 -10.99 -4.03
C SER A 54 -34.44 -11.67 -3.64
N GLY A 55 -33.31 -10.99 -3.85
CA GLY A 55 -31.98 -11.42 -3.41
C GLY A 55 -31.13 -12.14 -4.47
N LYS A 56 -31.60 -12.21 -5.73
CA LYS A 56 -30.82 -12.77 -6.85
C LYS A 56 -29.90 -11.72 -7.48
N GLU A 57 -28.85 -12.22 -8.11
CA GLU A 57 -27.81 -11.41 -8.74
C GLU A 57 -27.77 -11.62 -10.26
N VAL A 58 -27.38 -10.59 -11.00
CA VAL A 58 -27.06 -10.65 -12.43
C VAL A 58 -25.58 -10.34 -12.59
N TRP A 59 -24.81 -11.30 -13.12
CA TRP A 59 -23.37 -11.17 -13.34
C TRP A 59 -23.09 -11.00 -14.82
N ILE A 60 -22.45 -9.89 -15.18
CA ILE A 60 -22.19 -9.49 -16.57
C ILE A 60 -20.71 -9.67 -16.86
N LYS A 61 -20.41 -10.53 -17.84
CA LYS A 61 -19.05 -10.78 -18.32
C LYS A 61 -18.49 -9.53 -19.00
N SER A 62 -17.18 -9.43 -19.07
CA SER A 62 -16.49 -8.37 -19.79
C SER A 62 -16.85 -8.36 -21.27
N GLY A 63 -16.97 -7.16 -21.82
CA GLY A 63 -17.36 -6.95 -23.21
C GLY A 63 -18.21 -5.70 -23.35
N GLU A 64 -18.48 -5.33 -24.60
CA GLU A 64 -19.35 -4.21 -24.93
C GLU A 64 -20.76 -4.70 -25.27
N TYR A 65 -21.75 -4.10 -24.62
CA TYR A 65 -23.17 -4.39 -24.76
C TYR A 65 -23.87 -3.14 -25.28
N LEU A 66 -24.42 -3.24 -26.48
CA LEU A 66 -25.26 -2.18 -27.03
C LEU A 66 -26.59 -2.16 -26.30
N VAL A 67 -26.96 -0.99 -25.77
CA VAL A 67 -28.24 -0.78 -25.08
C VAL A 67 -29.15 0.00 -26.02
N SER A 68 -30.09 -0.70 -26.65
CA SER A 68 -31.06 -0.10 -27.58
C SER A 68 -32.31 0.44 -26.87
N GLU A 69 -32.63 -0.12 -25.71
CA GLU A 69 -33.75 0.28 -24.86
C GLU A 69 -33.28 0.41 -23.41
N THR A 70 -33.84 1.35 -22.66
CA THR A 70 -33.42 1.63 -21.29
C THR A 70 -33.68 0.45 -20.36
N ILE A 71 -32.62 -0.02 -19.70
CA ILE A 71 -32.67 -1.15 -18.77
C ILE A 71 -33.32 -0.71 -17.45
N GLN A 72 -34.40 -1.40 -17.05
CA GLN A 72 -35.14 -1.20 -15.81
C GLN A 72 -34.51 -2.03 -14.69
N ASN A 73 -33.97 -1.35 -13.68
CA ASN A 73 -33.52 -1.98 -12.43
C ASN A 73 -34.72 -2.50 -11.63
N ARG A 74 -34.57 -3.69 -11.03
CA ARG A 74 -35.60 -4.29 -10.17
C ARG A 74 -35.19 -4.30 -8.70
N SER A 75 -36.18 -4.12 -7.84
CA SER A 75 -36.01 -4.14 -6.38
C SER A 75 -35.42 -5.46 -5.92
N GLY A 76 -34.28 -5.43 -5.22
CA GLY A 76 -33.59 -6.60 -4.68
C GLY A 76 -32.85 -7.46 -5.72
N VAL A 77 -32.62 -6.95 -6.93
CA VAL A 77 -31.82 -7.61 -7.97
C VAL A 77 -30.51 -6.86 -8.16
N ASN A 78 -29.41 -7.41 -7.66
CA ASN A 78 -28.10 -6.78 -7.78
C ASN A 78 -27.48 -7.05 -9.16
N VAL A 79 -26.90 -6.02 -9.78
CA VAL A 79 -26.26 -6.12 -11.10
C VAL A 79 -24.77 -5.83 -10.96
N TYR A 80 -23.95 -6.84 -11.24
CA TYR A 80 -22.50 -6.79 -11.13
C TYR A 80 -21.87 -6.95 -12.51
N GLY A 81 -20.97 -6.04 -12.87
CA GLY A 81 -20.18 -6.10 -14.09
C GLY A 81 -18.74 -6.51 -13.86
N SER A 82 -17.99 -6.52 -14.95
CA SER A 82 -16.54 -6.68 -14.97
C SER A 82 -16.00 -8.05 -14.56
N PHE A 83 -16.70 -9.12 -14.94
CA PHE A 83 -16.25 -10.49 -14.76
C PHE A 83 -15.45 -11.00 -15.97
N SER A 84 -14.37 -11.73 -15.72
CA SER A 84 -13.63 -12.49 -16.75
C SER A 84 -14.37 -13.74 -17.21
N GLY A 85 -15.27 -14.29 -16.39
CA GLY A 85 -16.04 -15.51 -16.65
C GLY A 85 -15.51 -16.76 -15.94
N GLU A 86 -14.62 -16.61 -14.97
CA GLU A 86 -14.04 -17.71 -14.17
C GLU A 86 -14.28 -17.54 -12.66
N GLU A 87 -14.80 -16.38 -12.25
CA GLU A 87 -15.03 -16.00 -10.87
C GLU A 87 -16.11 -16.85 -10.19
N LYS A 88 -15.92 -17.10 -8.90
CA LYS A 88 -16.88 -17.79 -8.02
C LYS A 88 -17.57 -16.84 -7.05
N SER A 89 -17.07 -15.60 -6.92
CA SER A 89 -17.62 -14.54 -6.10
C SER A 89 -17.44 -13.16 -6.74
N VAL A 90 -18.27 -12.20 -6.36
CA VAL A 90 -18.16 -10.78 -6.76
C VAL A 90 -16.78 -10.18 -6.40
N LYS A 91 -16.12 -10.70 -5.36
CA LYS A 91 -14.80 -10.22 -4.90
C LYS A 91 -13.63 -10.75 -5.73
N ASP A 92 -13.85 -11.77 -6.56
CA ASP A 92 -12.80 -12.38 -7.37
C ASP A 92 -12.49 -11.56 -8.63
N ARG A 93 -13.30 -10.53 -8.93
CA ARG A 93 -13.09 -9.63 -10.07
C ARG A 93 -11.80 -8.86 -9.92
N LEU A 94 -10.94 -8.94 -10.93
CA LEU A 94 -9.63 -8.31 -10.89
C LEU A 94 -9.72 -6.80 -11.19
N LEU A 95 -9.14 -6.00 -10.30
CA LEU A 95 -8.83 -4.59 -10.55
C LEU A 95 -7.49 -4.46 -11.29
N LYS A 96 -7.37 -3.44 -12.14
CA LYS A 96 -6.07 -3.05 -12.68
C LYS A 96 -5.14 -2.70 -11.51
N ILE A 97 -3.85 -2.94 -11.67
CA ILE A 97 -2.89 -2.79 -10.58
C ILE A 97 -2.83 -1.29 -10.18
N ASN A 98 -3.07 -1.01 -8.89
CA ASN A 98 -3.25 0.33 -8.24
C ASN A 98 -4.19 1.28 -8.97
N SER A 99 -5.21 0.70 -9.55
CA SER A 99 -6.24 1.49 -10.16
C SER A 99 -7.23 1.96 -9.10
N LYS A 100 -8.18 2.80 -9.51
CA LYS A 100 -9.26 3.20 -8.62
C LYS A 100 -10.25 2.04 -8.44
N PRO A 101 -11.12 2.06 -7.42
CA PRO A 101 -12.08 0.98 -7.18
C PRO A 101 -12.98 0.59 -8.36
N TRP A 102 -13.11 1.46 -9.37
CA TRP A 102 -13.90 1.27 -10.59
C TRP A 102 -13.09 0.80 -11.82
N ASP A 103 -11.77 0.67 -11.71
CA ASP A 103 -10.88 0.37 -12.84
C ASP A 103 -10.57 -1.13 -12.92
N PHE A 104 -11.57 -1.92 -13.33
CA PHE A 104 -11.45 -3.37 -13.52
C PHE A 104 -10.59 -3.76 -14.74
N VAL A 105 -9.91 -4.91 -14.65
CA VAL A 105 -9.13 -5.51 -15.76
C VAL A 105 -10.03 -5.89 -16.93
N TYR A 106 -11.22 -6.42 -16.62
CA TYR A 106 -12.13 -7.00 -17.59
C TYR A 106 -13.46 -6.23 -17.62
N PRO A 107 -13.50 -4.99 -18.17
CA PRO A 107 -14.67 -4.12 -18.03
C PRO A 107 -15.91 -4.65 -18.77
N SER A 108 -17.08 -4.53 -18.15
CA SER A 108 -18.38 -4.63 -18.82
C SER A 108 -18.88 -3.24 -19.20
N ILE A 109 -18.92 -2.97 -20.51
CA ILE A 109 -19.24 -1.67 -21.08
C ILE A 109 -20.66 -1.70 -21.61
N LEU A 110 -21.54 -0.85 -21.07
CA LEU A 110 -22.90 -0.66 -21.56
C LEU A 110 -22.92 0.64 -22.37
N ASN A 111 -23.11 0.51 -23.67
CA ASN A 111 -23.05 1.63 -24.62
C ASN A 111 -24.47 1.99 -25.09
N GLY A 112 -24.95 3.17 -24.72
CA GLY A 112 -26.29 3.66 -25.11
C GLY A 112 -26.34 4.20 -26.55
N ASN A 113 -25.20 4.36 -27.23
CA ASN A 113 -25.06 4.89 -28.59
C ASN A 113 -25.86 6.19 -28.86
N PHE A 114 -25.97 7.03 -27.83
CA PHE A 114 -26.76 8.26 -27.74
C PHE A 114 -28.26 8.11 -28.07
N ASN A 115 -28.78 6.89 -28.04
CA ASN A 115 -30.17 6.58 -28.39
C ASN A 115 -31.12 6.66 -27.19
N CYS A 116 -30.71 6.10 -26.06
CA CYS A 116 -31.54 6.00 -24.85
C CYS A 116 -30.70 6.15 -23.58
N ARG A 117 -31.39 6.24 -22.44
CA ARG A 117 -30.74 6.16 -21.13
C ARG A 117 -30.30 4.72 -20.91
N ILE A 118 -29.15 4.50 -20.29
CA ILE A 118 -28.59 3.15 -20.18
C ILE A 118 -29.37 2.33 -19.14
N MET A 119 -29.53 2.83 -17.91
CA MET A 119 -30.34 2.19 -16.89
C MET A 119 -31.21 3.18 -16.11
N GLU A 120 -32.33 2.73 -15.57
CA GLU A 120 -33.13 3.51 -14.63
C GLU A 120 -33.81 2.68 -13.55
N SER A 121 -34.19 3.35 -12.46
CA SER A 121 -35.06 2.80 -11.43
C SER A 121 -36.24 3.74 -11.18
N GLY A 122 -37.31 3.22 -10.57
CA GLY A 122 -38.33 4.05 -9.92
C GLY A 122 -37.72 5.02 -8.90
N SER A 123 -38.52 6.00 -8.45
CA SER A 123 -38.13 6.97 -7.41
C SER A 123 -37.79 6.33 -6.05
N SER A 124 -38.18 5.07 -5.85
CA SER A 124 -37.78 4.21 -4.74
C SER A 124 -37.87 2.75 -5.15
N VAL A 125 -36.98 1.91 -4.62
CA VAL A 125 -37.15 0.45 -4.58
C VAL A 125 -37.34 -0.02 -3.13
N ASN A 126 -38.04 -1.15 -2.94
CA ASN A 126 -38.40 -1.65 -1.61
C ASN A 126 -37.24 -2.35 -0.89
N ILE A 127 -36.33 -2.93 -1.67
CA ILE A 127 -35.14 -3.66 -1.21
C ILE A 127 -33.94 -2.99 -1.86
N GLU A 128 -32.87 -2.82 -1.10
CA GLU A 128 -31.60 -2.31 -1.61
C GLU A 128 -31.16 -3.07 -2.86
N THR A 129 -30.80 -2.31 -3.91
CA THR A 129 -30.37 -2.84 -5.20
C THR A 129 -29.04 -2.19 -5.57
N ILE A 130 -28.04 -3.01 -5.84
CA ILE A 130 -26.68 -2.60 -6.16
C ILE A 130 -26.44 -2.66 -7.67
N ILE A 131 -25.82 -1.60 -8.20
CA ILE A 131 -25.22 -1.53 -9.53
C ILE A 131 -23.72 -1.35 -9.33
N ASP A 132 -22.93 -2.37 -9.64
CA ASP A 132 -21.49 -2.39 -9.33
C ASP A 132 -20.62 -2.80 -10.51
N GLY A 133 -19.53 -2.07 -10.73
CA GLY A 133 -18.48 -2.51 -11.66
C GLY A 133 -18.85 -2.38 -13.13
N LEU A 134 -19.75 -1.47 -13.49
CA LEU A 134 -20.15 -1.21 -14.87
C LEU A 134 -19.52 0.07 -15.42
N THR A 135 -19.21 0.03 -16.72
CA THR A 135 -18.82 1.23 -17.49
C THR A 135 -20.01 1.66 -18.36
N LEU A 136 -20.64 2.79 -18.03
CA LEU A 136 -21.82 3.32 -18.70
C LEU A 136 -21.42 4.49 -19.62
N ILE A 137 -21.55 4.29 -20.94
CA ILE A 137 -21.06 5.26 -21.93
C ILE A 137 -22.09 5.64 -22.98
N ASN A 138 -21.95 6.86 -23.51
CA ASN A 138 -22.72 7.37 -24.63
C ASN A 138 -24.24 7.24 -24.42
N GLY A 139 -24.72 7.35 -23.19
CA GLY A 139 -26.14 7.37 -22.88
C GLY A 139 -26.77 8.72 -23.22
N ASN A 140 -28.06 8.72 -23.49
CA ASN A 140 -28.87 9.91 -23.72
C ASN A 140 -30.04 9.92 -22.76
N GLY A 141 -30.34 11.02 -22.07
CA GLY A 141 -31.37 11.10 -21.02
C GLY A 141 -32.83 10.82 -21.43
N LYS A 142 -33.07 10.15 -22.56
CA LYS A 142 -34.35 9.62 -23.05
C LYS A 142 -34.66 8.28 -22.35
N GLY A 143 -35.31 8.35 -21.18
CA GLY A 143 -35.79 7.19 -20.42
C GLY A 143 -37.32 7.09 -20.39
N VAL A 144 -37.86 6.02 -19.78
CA VAL A 144 -39.30 5.75 -19.70
C VAL A 144 -39.95 6.51 -18.55
N LEU A 145 -39.27 6.61 -17.40
CA LEU A 145 -39.83 7.20 -16.19
C LEU A 145 -39.79 8.73 -16.17
N VAL A 146 -38.68 9.31 -16.61
CA VAL A 146 -38.50 10.75 -16.78
C VAL A 146 -37.72 11.02 -18.04
N ASN A 147 -38.12 12.04 -18.80
CA ASN A 147 -37.44 12.39 -20.04
C ASN A 147 -36.50 13.60 -19.86
N GLY A 148 -35.31 13.48 -20.41
CA GLY A 148 -34.25 14.49 -20.46
C GLY A 148 -33.28 14.50 -19.28
N GLN A 149 -33.37 13.55 -18.35
CA GLN A 149 -32.48 13.50 -17.17
C GLN A 149 -31.55 12.28 -17.22
N GLY A 150 -30.42 12.30 -16.51
CA GLY A 150 -29.58 11.11 -16.27
C GLY A 150 -29.18 10.39 -17.55
N GLY A 151 -28.18 10.88 -18.28
CA GLY A 151 -27.80 10.31 -19.57
C GLY A 151 -27.45 8.82 -19.49
N ALA A 152 -26.71 8.42 -18.46
CA ALA A 152 -26.45 7.01 -18.16
C ALA A 152 -27.49 6.42 -17.21
N LEU A 153 -27.72 7.09 -16.07
CA LEU A 153 -28.46 6.51 -14.96
C LEU A 153 -29.48 7.49 -14.38
N PHE A 154 -30.69 7.00 -14.16
CA PHE A 154 -31.67 7.65 -13.28
C PHE A 154 -31.96 6.74 -12.10
N MET A 155 -31.74 7.24 -10.87
CA MET A 155 -31.86 6.41 -9.67
C MET A 155 -32.66 7.07 -8.55
N GLY A 156 -33.40 6.22 -7.83
CA GLY A 156 -34.19 6.56 -6.65
C GLY A 156 -33.60 6.02 -5.35
N LYS A 157 -34.40 6.11 -4.29
CA LYS A 157 -34.04 5.58 -2.95
C LYS A 157 -33.71 4.09 -3.02
N ASN A 158 -32.76 3.67 -2.18
CA ASN A 158 -32.27 2.29 -2.04
C ASN A 158 -31.53 1.72 -3.27
N ILE A 159 -31.23 2.53 -4.29
CA ILE A 159 -30.25 2.15 -5.32
C ILE A 159 -28.87 2.59 -4.88
N ILE A 160 -27.88 1.69 -5.00
CA ILE A 160 -26.47 1.97 -4.79
C ILE A 160 -25.73 1.80 -6.12
N CYS A 161 -25.11 2.86 -6.61
CA CYS A 161 -24.15 2.82 -7.72
C CYS A 161 -22.73 2.86 -7.13
N GLN A 162 -21.94 1.82 -7.34
CA GLN A 162 -20.59 1.75 -6.80
C GLN A 162 -19.57 1.14 -7.77
N ASN A 163 -18.30 1.50 -7.65
CA ASN A 163 -17.24 0.95 -8.50
C ASN A 163 -17.52 1.11 -10.00
N CYS A 164 -18.28 2.14 -10.38
CA CYS A 164 -18.74 2.35 -11.76
C CYS A 164 -17.98 3.49 -12.44
N ILE A 165 -17.94 3.43 -13.77
CA ILE A 165 -17.47 4.52 -14.63
C ILE A 165 -18.65 5.05 -15.44
N VAL A 166 -19.01 6.33 -15.27
CA VAL A 166 -20.07 7.00 -16.03
C VAL A 166 -19.43 8.10 -16.86
N ARG A 167 -19.33 7.87 -18.18
CA ARG A 167 -18.63 8.81 -19.07
C ARG A 167 -19.24 9.07 -20.43
N ASN A 168 -19.00 10.27 -20.95
CA ASN A 168 -19.44 10.70 -22.29
C ASN A 168 -20.96 10.59 -22.48
N ASN A 169 -21.75 10.79 -21.42
CA ASN A 169 -23.21 10.74 -21.49
C ASN A 169 -23.81 12.14 -21.64
N PHE A 170 -25.03 12.20 -22.18
CA PHE A 170 -25.73 13.44 -22.47
C PHE A 170 -27.15 13.45 -21.91
N ALA A 171 -27.58 14.59 -21.36
CA ALA A 171 -28.97 14.81 -20.96
C ALA A 171 -29.43 16.23 -21.30
N VAL A 172 -30.59 16.40 -21.94
CA VAL A 172 -31.09 17.73 -22.34
C VAL A 172 -31.60 18.57 -21.16
N LYS A 173 -31.95 17.96 -20.02
CA LYS A 173 -32.38 18.68 -18.81
C LYS A 173 -31.32 18.63 -17.72
N SER A 174 -31.20 17.52 -16.99
CA SER A 174 -30.35 17.51 -15.79
C SER A 174 -29.63 16.20 -15.57
N GLY A 175 -28.41 16.26 -15.03
CA GLY A 175 -27.62 15.06 -14.76
C GLY A 175 -27.12 14.46 -16.06
N GLY A 176 -26.16 15.12 -16.72
CA GLY A 176 -25.60 14.62 -17.99
C GLY A 176 -25.14 13.17 -17.87
N GLY A 177 -24.53 12.81 -16.74
CA GLY A 177 -24.24 11.43 -16.35
C GLY A 177 -25.39 10.80 -15.58
N ILE A 178 -25.63 11.29 -14.36
CA ILE A 178 -26.54 10.66 -13.38
C ILE A 178 -27.56 11.67 -12.87
N ALA A 179 -28.83 11.27 -12.82
CA ALA A 179 -29.90 11.99 -12.14
C ALA A 179 -30.46 11.17 -10.98
N MET A 180 -30.66 11.81 -9.82
CA MET A 180 -31.06 11.14 -8.59
C MET A 180 -32.26 11.82 -7.93
N THR A 181 -33.13 11.02 -7.33
CA THR A 181 -34.17 11.47 -6.37
C THR A 181 -33.95 10.93 -4.94
N GLY A 182 -32.94 10.07 -4.78
CA GLY A 182 -32.51 9.39 -3.56
C GLY A 182 -31.35 8.43 -3.89
N GLY A 183 -30.89 7.65 -2.91
CA GLY A 183 -29.87 6.61 -3.13
C GLY A 183 -28.43 7.07 -2.98
N THR A 184 -27.49 6.19 -3.33
CA THR A 184 -26.06 6.36 -3.03
C THR A 184 -25.20 6.19 -4.28
N ILE A 185 -24.28 7.13 -4.51
CA ILE A 185 -23.13 6.92 -5.41
C ILE A 185 -21.89 6.85 -4.53
N ARG A 186 -21.09 5.78 -4.67
CA ARG A 186 -19.80 5.70 -3.98
C ARG A 186 -18.70 5.12 -4.85
N GLN A 187 -17.45 5.45 -4.55
CA GLN A 187 -16.29 4.80 -5.17
C GLN A 187 -16.44 4.72 -6.70
N SER A 188 -16.77 5.83 -7.36
CA SER A 188 -17.08 5.84 -8.80
C SER A 188 -16.45 7.03 -9.52
N LEU A 189 -16.26 6.88 -10.84
CA LEU A 189 -15.79 7.93 -11.74
C LEU A 189 -16.94 8.47 -12.59
N ILE A 190 -17.16 9.78 -12.54
CA ILE A 190 -18.16 10.49 -13.32
C ILE A 190 -17.42 11.53 -14.17
N GLU A 191 -17.22 11.25 -15.46
CA GLU A 191 -16.39 12.09 -16.31
C GLU A 191 -16.96 12.45 -17.68
N ASN A 192 -16.63 13.65 -18.17
CA ASN A 192 -16.93 14.09 -19.53
C ASN A 192 -18.42 13.97 -19.93
N ASN A 193 -19.33 14.09 -18.96
CA ASN A 193 -20.76 14.09 -19.22
C ASN A 193 -21.26 15.51 -19.45
N MET A 194 -22.31 15.66 -20.25
CA MET A 194 -22.80 16.97 -20.67
C MET A 194 -24.31 17.12 -20.47
N THR A 195 -24.73 18.31 -20.04
CA THR A 195 -26.15 18.67 -19.98
C THR A 195 -26.43 20.10 -20.42
N VAL A 196 -27.64 20.35 -20.92
CA VAL A 196 -28.09 21.68 -21.38
C VAL A 196 -28.67 22.52 -20.22
N GLU A 197 -29.22 21.91 -19.17
CA GLU A 197 -29.59 22.67 -17.96
C GLU A 197 -28.58 22.39 -16.84
N PHE A 198 -28.88 21.53 -15.87
CA PHE A 198 -28.16 21.51 -14.59
C PHE A 198 -27.45 20.20 -14.28
N GLY A 199 -26.27 20.26 -13.65
CA GLY A 199 -25.57 19.05 -13.19
C GLY A 199 -24.97 18.27 -14.35
N GLY A 200 -23.85 18.74 -14.91
CA GLY A 200 -23.20 18.08 -16.04
C GLY A 200 -22.82 16.63 -15.72
N GLY A 201 -22.22 16.41 -14.55
CA GLY A 201 -21.95 15.07 -14.03
C GLY A 201 -23.19 14.49 -13.33
N ILE A 202 -23.56 15.10 -12.21
CA ILE A 202 -24.59 14.61 -11.29
C ILE A 202 -25.63 15.69 -11.04
N TYR A 203 -26.91 15.32 -11.14
CA TYR A 203 -28.03 16.11 -10.64
C TYR A 203 -28.78 15.34 -9.56
N THR A 204 -29.08 15.98 -8.43
CA THR A 204 -29.94 15.40 -7.40
C THR A 204 -31.08 16.35 -7.03
N ASN A 205 -32.29 15.78 -6.96
CA ASN A 205 -33.48 16.39 -6.38
C ASN A 205 -33.96 15.52 -5.22
N SER A 206 -33.25 15.63 -4.09
CA SER A 206 -33.31 14.67 -2.98
C SER A 206 -34.62 14.76 -2.18
N TYR A 207 -35.11 13.60 -1.75
CA TYR A 207 -36.23 13.41 -0.81
C TYR A 207 -35.80 12.47 0.31
N ASP A 208 -36.43 12.56 1.47
CA ASP A 208 -36.06 11.76 2.65
C ASP A 208 -36.39 10.26 2.49
N PRO A 209 -35.49 9.29 2.78
CA PRO A 209 -34.13 9.47 3.29
C PRO A 209 -33.16 10.04 2.24
N GLY A 210 -32.26 10.91 2.68
CA GLY A 210 -31.36 11.70 1.84
C GLY A 210 -30.48 10.93 0.85
N THR A 211 -29.81 11.69 -0.03
CA THR A 211 -28.89 11.22 -1.07
C THR A 211 -27.44 11.24 -0.58
N TYR A 212 -26.64 10.25 -0.97
CA TYR A 212 -25.22 10.16 -0.60
C TYR A 212 -24.32 10.12 -1.83
N ILE A 213 -23.27 10.93 -1.83
CA ILE A 213 -22.21 10.95 -2.84
C ILE A 213 -20.87 10.88 -2.10
N SER A 214 -20.13 9.78 -2.22
CA SER A 214 -18.93 9.54 -1.41
C SER A 214 -17.78 8.91 -2.17
N ASP A 215 -16.53 9.28 -1.86
CA ASP A 215 -15.33 8.64 -2.42
C ASP A 215 -15.29 8.61 -3.97
N CYS A 216 -15.85 9.65 -4.59
CA CYS A 216 -16.00 9.76 -6.05
C CYS A 216 -15.01 10.74 -6.67
N VAL A 217 -14.69 10.50 -7.95
CA VAL A 217 -14.02 11.47 -8.82
C VAL A 217 -15.02 11.99 -9.85
N ILE A 218 -15.22 13.31 -9.89
CA ILE A 218 -16.18 13.99 -10.76
C ILE A 218 -15.41 15.03 -11.58
N ARG A 219 -15.17 14.73 -12.87
CA ARG A 219 -14.26 15.56 -13.68
C ARG A 219 -14.66 15.81 -15.12
N GLY A 220 -14.26 16.94 -15.69
CA GLY A 220 -14.45 17.20 -17.13
C GLY A 220 -15.91 17.31 -17.56
N ASN A 221 -16.87 17.37 -16.64
CA ASN A 221 -18.29 17.43 -16.96
C ASN A 221 -18.71 18.87 -17.30
N ILE A 222 -19.74 19.00 -18.13
CA ILE A 222 -20.19 20.29 -18.70
C ILE A 222 -21.68 20.50 -18.45
N SER A 223 -22.06 21.69 -17.98
CA SER A 223 -23.44 22.16 -17.89
C SER A 223 -23.58 23.50 -18.62
N SER A 224 -24.69 23.70 -19.34
CA SER A 224 -25.02 25.02 -19.92
C SER A 224 -25.80 25.95 -18.99
N GLN A 225 -26.06 25.53 -17.75
CA GLN A 225 -26.52 26.39 -16.66
C GLN A 225 -25.65 26.18 -15.42
N ASN A 226 -26.18 25.67 -14.31
CA ASN A 226 -25.47 25.60 -13.03
C ASN A 226 -25.00 24.18 -12.70
N GLY A 227 -23.82 24.07 -12.09
CA GLY A 227 -23.30 22.82 -11.56
C GLY A 227 -22.67 21.95 -12.64
N GLY A 228 -21.51 22.33 -13.17
CA GLY A 228 -20.80 21.52 -14.18
C GLY A 228 -20.52 20.10 -13.67
N GLY A 229 -20.00 19.97 -12.45
CA GLY A 229 -19.82 18.69 -11.78
C GLY A 229 -21.11 18.21 -11.11
N ILE A 230 -21.55 18.91 -10.06
CA ILE A 230 -22.71 18.55 -9.24
C ILE A 230 -23.75 19.67 -9.22
N ARG A 231 -25.02 19.33 -9.39
CA ARG A 231 -26.15 20.17 -8.99
C ARG A 231 -27.02 19.43 -7.98
N SER A 232 -27.18 20.00 -6.78
CA SER A 232 -28.09 19.50 -5.76
C SER A 232 -29.23 20.49 -5.48
N GLN A 233 -30.43 19.95 -5.29
CA GLN A 233 -31.60 20.59 -4.70
C GLN A 233 -32.49 19.54 -4.04
N GLY A 234 -33.61 19.99 -3.47
CA GLY A 234 -34.65 19.13 -2.93
C GLY A 234 -34.91 19.41 -1.45
N LYS A 235 -35.90 18.70 -0.93
CA LYS A 235 -36.34 18.79 0.47
C LYS A 235 -35.59 17.81 1.39
N GLY A 236 -35.02 16.75 0.83
CA GLY A 236 -34.18 15.79 1.57
C GLY A 236 -32.71 16.23 1.61
N MET A 237 -31.96 15.69 2.57
CA MET A 237 -30.53 15.97 2.71
C MET A 237 -29.71 15.39 1.56
N THR A 238 -28.75 16.16 1.04
CA THR A 238 -27.67 15.67 0.19
C THR A 238 -26.35 15.65 0.97
N TYR A 239 -25.79 14.46 1.18
CA TYR A 239 -24.50 14.28 1.83
C TYR A 239 -23.41 14.06 0.77
N VAL A 240 -22.39 14.90 0.79
CA VAL A 240 -21.23 14.81 -0.10
C VAL A 240 -19.98 14.68 0.76
N SER A 241 -19.20 13.62 0.58
CA SER A 241 -18.00 13.37 1.39
C SER A 241 -16.86 12.77 0.58
N ASN A 242 -15.62 13.15 0.90
CA ASN A 242 -14.43 12.56 0.28
C ASN A 242 -14.42 12.60 -1.26
N VAL A 243 -15.02 13.63 -1.87
CA VAL A 243 -15.09 13.74 -3.33
C VAL A 243 -14.02 14.66 -3.90
N LYS A 244 -13.63 14.39 -5.16
CA LYS A 244 -12.81 15.29 -5.97
C LYS A 244 -13.61 15.82 -7.14
N VAL A 245 -13.78 17.13 -7.21
CA VAL A 245 -14.55 17.81 -8.26
C VAL A 245 -13.62 18.75 -9.03
N TYR A 246 -13.23 18.38 -10.25
CA TYR A 246 -12.25 19.18 -10.99
C TYR A 246 -12.39 19.20 -12.50
N ASN A 247 -11.87 20.24 -13.14
CA ASN A 247 -11.97 20.45 -14.59
C ASN A 247 -13.42 20.45 -15.13
N ASN A 248 -14.42 20.65 -14.26
CA ASN A 248 -15.81 20.75 -14.69
C ASN A 248 -16.11 22.18 -15.12
N LYS A 249 -17.05 22.34 -16.06
CA LYS A 249 -17.36 23.64 -16.68
C LYS A 249 -18.86 23.95 -16.65
N ALA A 250 -19.20 25.19 -16.35
CA ALA A 250 -20.53 25.74 -16.45
C ALA A 250 -20.51 26.93 -17.43
N PHE A 251 -21.00 26.74 -18.66
CA PHE A 251 -21.04 27.80 -19.68
C PHE A 251 -22.06 27.54 -20.79
N ASP A 252 -22.59 28.62 -21.36
CA ASP A 252 -23.53 28.64 -22.48
C ASP A 252 -22.99 29.60 -23.55
N ASN A 253 -22.68 29.09 -24.74
CA ASN A 253 -22.13 29.90 -25.84
C ASN A 253 -20.98 30.83 -25.39
N ASP A 254 -19.97 30.25 -24.72
CA ASP A 254 -18.82 30.94 -24.11
C ASP A 254 -19.14 31.91 -22.95
N ILE A 255 -20.41 32.03 -22.54
CA ILE A 255 -20.81 32.81 -21.36
C ILE A 255 -20.74 31.89 -20.14
N LEU A 256 -19.84 32.23 -19.22
CA LEU A 256 -19.72 31.52 -17.94
C LEU A 256 -21.03 31.58 -17.15
N LYS A 257 -21.46 30.42 -16.66
CA LYS A 257 -22.59 30.25 -15.75
C LYS A 257 -22.09 29.88 -14.36
N GLU A 258 -22.96 29.97 -13.37
CA GLU A 258 -22.57 29.74 -11.98
C GLU A 258 -22.20 28.27 -11.72
N ALA A 259 -21.35 28.07 -10.71
CA ALA A 259 -20.98 26.77 -10.19
C ALA A 259 -20.39 25.79 -11.22
N GLY A 260 -19.23 26.12 -11.78
CA GLY A 260 -18.47 25.21 -12.63
C GLY A 260 -18.20 23.86 -11.97
N GLY A 261 -17.91 23.86 -10.66
CA GLY A 261 -17.71 22.66 -9.86
C GLY A 261 -19.02 22.11 -9.30
N ALA A 262 -19.63 22.82 -8.35
CA ALA A 262 -20.83 22.34 -7.67
C ALA A 262 -21.81 23.45 -7.25
N SER A 263 -23.11 23.19 -7.43
CA SER A 263 -24.20 24.07 -7.02
C SER A 263 -25.10 23.35 -6.03
N PHE A 264 -25.12 23.80 -4.79
CA PHE A 264 -26.03 23.33 -3.73
C PHE A 264 -27.13 24.37 -3.53
N TYR A 265 -28.29 24.13 -4.17
CA TYR A 265 -29.33 25.14 -4.37
C TYR A 265 -30.49 25.06 -3.34
N SER A 266 -30.28 24.40 -2.21
CA SER A 266 -31.16 24.42 -1.03
C SER A 266 -30.31 24.32 0.24
N GLU A 267 -30.90 24.52 1.42
CA GLU A 267 -30.18 24.39 2.70
C GLU A 267 -29.93 22.93 3.14
N ASN A 268 -30.53 21.97 2.43
CA ASN A 268 -30.52 20.56 2.79
C ASN A 268 -29.30 19.84 2.21
N PHE A 269 -28.10 20.30 2.59
CA PHE A 269 -26.87 19.60 2.23
C PHE A 269 -25.82 19.66 3.34
N GLU A 270 -24.92 18.68 3.28
CA GLU A 270 -23.68 18.66 4.04
C GLU A 270 -22.55 18.21 3.12
N VAL A 271 -21.54 19.05 2.95
CA VAL A 271 -20.31 18.73 2.24
C VAL A 271 -19.16 18.68 3.23
N ILE A 272 -18.50 17.53 3.32
CA ILE A 272 -17.34 17.36 4.18
C ILE A 272 -16.14 16.82 3.40
N ASN A 273 -14.94 17.15 3.84
CA ASN A 273 -13.72 16.48 3.42
C ASN A 273 -13.59 16.38 1.88
N SER A 274 -13.89 17.46 1.17
CA SER A 274 -13.97 17.43 -0.30
C SER A 274 -13.11 18.51 -0.95
N LEU A 275 -12.71 18.23 -2.19
CA LEU A 275 -11.74 19.03 -2.93
C LEU A 275 -12.34 19.51 -4.26
N PHE A 276 -12.37 20.83 -4.45
CA PHE A 276 -12.89 21.51 -5.64
C PHE A 276 -11.77 22.33 -6.31
N TYR A 277 -11.27 21.90 -7.47
CA TYR A 277 -10.17 22.61 -8.13
C TYR A 277 -10.24 22.65 -9.65
N ASN A 278 -9.63 23.66 -10.27
CA ASN A 278 -9.58 23.84 -11.73
C ASN A 278 -10.95 23.79 -12.43
N ASN A 279 -12.04 24.07 -11.72
CA ASN A 279 -13.36 24.17 -12.33
C ASN A 279 -13.52 25.55 -12.97
N THR A 280 -14.43 25.65 -13.94
CA THR A 280 -14.64 26.89 -14.68
C THR A 280 -16.12 27.28 -14.72
N GLY A 281 -16.44 28.42 -14.14
CA GLY A 281 -17.76 29.04 -14.15
C GLY A 281 -17.66 30.50 -13.70
N ASN A 282 -18.79 31.20 -13.67
CA ASN A 282 -18.88 32.52 -13.06
C ASN A 282 -18.60 32.42 -11.55
N THR A 283 -18.95 31.29 -10.96
CA THR A 283 -18.56 30.81 -9.63
C THR A 283 -18.12 29.35 -9.76
N SER A 284 -17.27 28.85 -8.88
CA SER A 284 -16.89 27.43 -8.86
C SER A 284 -17.79 26.62 -7.95
N VAL A 285 -18.15 27.19 -6.81
CA VAL A 285 -19.09 26.62 -5.84
C VAL A 285 -20.18 27.64 -5.53
N LEU A 286 -21.44 27.21 -5.61
CA LEU A 286 -22.60 27.99 -5.18
C LEU A 286 -23.27 27.27 -4.02
N LEU A 287 -23.50 27.99 -2.91
CA LEU A 287 -24.18 27.50 -1.72
C LEU A 287 -25.45 28.31 -1.46
N ASN A 288 -26.53 27.63 -1.08
CA ASN A 288 -27.82 28.22 -0.74
C ASN A 288 -28.30 27.76 0.66
N GLY A 289 -27.50 28.07 1.68
CA GLY A 289 -27.64 27.60 3.07
C GLY A 289 -26.69 26.43 3.36
N GLY A 290 -27.05 25.57 4.30
CA GLY A 290 -26.45 24.25 4.53
C GLY A 290 -25.08 24.25 5.21
N LYS A 291 -24.40 23.10 5.13
CA LYS A 291 -23.17 22.81 5.87
C LYS A 291 -22.01 22.48 4.93
N PHE A 292 -20.87 23.14 5.12
CA PHE A 292 -19.68 23.01 4.30
C PHE A 292 -18.44 23.01 5.21
N TYR A 293 -17.92 21.82 5.50
CA TYR A 293 -16.86 21.60 6.49
C TYR A 293 -15.61 20.95 5.92
N ASN A 294 -14.43 21.36 6.38
CA ASN A 294 -13.16 20.67 6.08
C ASN A 294 -12.90 20.51 4.57
N ASN A 295 -13.31 21.49 3.76
CA ASN A 295 -13.17 21.42 2.30
C ASN A 295 -12.06 22.34 1.80
N THR A 296 -11.54 22.01 0.61
CA THR A 296 -10.57 22.84 -0.10
C THR A 296 -11.12 23.27 -1.45
N VAL A 297 -11.17 24.58 -1.71
CA VAL A 297 -11.63 25.18 -2.97
C VAL A 297 -10.53 26.05 -3.55
N VAL A 298 -9.83 25.56 -4.56
CA VAL A 298 -8.59 26.20 -5.04
C VAL A 298 -8.42 26.20 -6.55
N ASN A 299 -7.69 27.18 -7.10
CA ASN A 299 -7.31 27.24 -8.52
C ASN A 299 -8.50 27.20 -9.50
N ASN A 300 -9.69 27.63 -9.08
CA ASN A 300 -10.85 27.65 -9.96
C ASN A 300 -10.96 28.98 -10.72
N ILE A 301 -11.55 28.93 -11.91
CA ILE A 301 -12.16 30.08 -12.55
C ILE A 301 -13.59 30.17 -12.00
N GLY A 302 -13.82 31.15 -11.13
CA GLY A 302 -14.99 31.34 -10.28
C GLY A 302 -14.67 31.08 -8.81
N GLY A 303 -15.02 32.00 -7.91
CA GLY A 303 -14.91 31.82 -6.46
C GLY A 303 -16.13 31.11 -5.86
N ILE A 304 -16.31 31.23 -4.55
CA ILE A 304 -17.51 30.74 -3.85
C ILE A 304 -18.59 31.82 -3.83
N TYR A 305 -19.85 31.44 -4.00
CA TYR A 305 -21.00 32.34 -3.90
C TYR A 305 -22.08 31.83 -2.95
N PHE A 306 -22.46 32.66 -1.96
CA PHE A 306 -23.60 32.43 -1.07
C PHE A 306 -24.85 33.12 -1.62
N SER A 307 -25.78 32.36 -2.20
CA SER A 307 -26.78 32.89 -3.14
C SER A 307 -28.05 33.48 -2.53
N ALA A 308 -28.46 33.10 -1.31
CA ALA A 308 -29.71 33.60 -0.72
C ALA A 308 -29.56 34.86 0.14
N ALA A 309 -30.52 35.77 0.02
CA ALA A 309 -30.79 36.83 0.99
C ALA A 309 -31.81 36.32 2.02
N SER A 310 -31.39 36.22 3.30
CA SER A 310 -32.16 36.07 4.57
C SER A 310 -33.46 35.23 4.59
N PRO A 311 -33.66 34.26 5.51
CA PRO A 311 -32.85 33.92 6.70
C PRO A 311 -32.16 32.54 6.63
N MET A 312 -31.66 32.11 5.47
CA MET A 312 -30.96 30.81 5.33
C MET A 312 -29.70 30.74 6.22
N ILE A 313 -29.48 29.60 6.88
CA ILE A 313 -28.31 29.36 7.74
C ILE A 313 -27.18 28.73 6.92
N TYR A 314 -25.97 29.27 7.05
CA TYR A 314 -24.75 28.75 6.41
C TYR A 314 -23.74 28.38 7.48
N HIS A 315 -23.30 27.13 7.49
CA HIS A 315 -22.13 26.69 8.25
C HIS A 315 -20.96 26.50 7.30
N PHE A 316 -20.03 27.44 7.30
CA PHE A 316 -18.83 27.42 6.47
C PHE A 316 -17.60 27.42 7.39
N GLU A 317 -17.19 26.23 7.81
CA GLU A 317 -16.22 26.06 8.89
C GLU A 317 -15.04 25.15 8.49
N ASN A 318 -13.83 25.49 8.96
CA ASN A 318 -12.60 24.72 8.72
C ASN A 318 -12.24 24.53 7.23
N ASN A 319 -12.54 25.50 6.36
CA ASN A 319 -12.26 25.38 4.92
C ASN A 319 -11.02 26.14 4.48
N ILE A 320 -10.43 25.73 3.35
CA ILE A 320 -9.36 26.42 2.65
C ILE A 320 -9.92 26.95 1.32
N VAL A 321 -9.88 28.25 1.09
CA VAL A 321 -10.36 28.90 -0.14
C VAL A 321 -9.30 29.84 -0.68
N TRP A 322 -8.66 29.47 -1.79
CA TRP A 322 -7.44 30.14 -2.20
C TRP A 322 -7.15 30.09 -3.71
N ASN A 323 -6.55 31.15 -4.27
CA ASN A 323 -6.13 31.25 -5.68
C ASN A 323 -7.27 30.98 -6.67
N ASN A 324 -8.49 31.38 -6.29
CA ASN A 324 -9.62 31.37 -7.20
C ASN A 324 -9.70 32.71 -7.93
N LYS A 325 -10.09 32.67 -9.21
CA LYS A 325 -10.01 33.82 -10.12
C LYS A 325 -11.33 34.04 -10.83
N LYS A 326 -11.71 35.28 -11.11
CA LYS A 326 -12.84 35.59 -12.02
C LYS A 326 -12.30 36.13 -13.32
N LEU A 327 -12.93 35.76 -14.43
CA LEU A 327 -12.66 36.37 -15.73
C LEU A 327 -13.46 37.68 -15.86
N ASN A 328 -12.77 38.76 -16.22
CA ASN A 328 -13.37 40.00 -16.66
C ASN A 328 -13.93 39.87 -18.08
N SER A 329 -14.65 40.90 -18.54
CA SER A 329 -15.22 40.97 -19.90
C SER A 329 -14.18 40.85 -21.01
N ASP A 330 -12.92 41.21 -20.75
CA ASP A 330 -11.77 41.09 -21.65
C ASP A 330 -10.99 39.76 -21.48
N ARG A 331 -11.52 38.83 -20.68
CA ARG A 331 -10.90 37.54 -20.32
C ARG A 331 -9.59 37.66 -19.52
N THR A 332 -9.27 38.82 -18.95
CA THR A 332 -8.23 38.93 -17.92
C THR A 332 -8.76 38.36 -16.59
N SER A 333 -7.88 37.73 -15.81
CA SER A 333 -8.26 37.16 -14.52
C SER A 333 -8.02 38.15 -13.38
N ILE A 334 -9.03 38.41 -12.56
CA ILE A 334 -8.88 39.09 -11.26
C ILE A 334 -9.05 38.08 -10.11
N PRO A 335 -8.36 38.24 -8.98
CA PRO A 335 -8.60 37.41 -7.80
C PRO A 335 -10.06 37.51 -7.35
N VAL A 336 -10.70 36.36 -7.05
CA VAL A 336 -12.04 36.32 -6.46
C VAL A 336 -12.10 35.23 -5.41
N PHE A 337 -12.52 35.61 -4.21
CA PHE A 337 -12.44 34.77 -3.02
C PHE A 337 -13.81 34.15 -2.73
N ILE A 338 -14.60 34.86 -1.93
CA ILE A 338 -15.92 34.46 -1.48
C ILE A 338 -16.82 35.69 -1.62
N THR A 339 -18.00 35.50 -2.17
CA THR A 339 -19.00 36.55 -2.35
C THR A 339 -20.35 36.07 -1.83
N GLY A 340 -21.22 36.99 -1.44
CA GLY A 340 -22.52 36.59 -0.91
C GLY A 340 -23.45 37.76 -0.62
N SER A 341 -24.71 37.44 -0.34
CA SER A 341 -25.72 38.44 0.02
C SER A 341 -25.33 39.21 1.29
N LYS A 342 -25.25 40.55 1.17
CA LYS A 342 -24.92 41.48 2.27
C LYS A 342 -25.92 41.45 3.44
N ASN A 343 -27.15 40.98 3.18
CA ASN A 343 -28.27 41.09 4.11
C ASN A 343 -28.52 39.81 4.93
N ASN A 344 -27.65 38.80 4.85
CA ASN A 344 -27.81 37.57 5.64
C ASN A 344 -26.86 37.54 6.83
N ALA A 345 -27.41 37.67 8.04
CA ALA A 345 -26.66 37.58 9.29
C ALA A 345 -26.39 36.13 9.76
N ASN A 346 -27.07 35.14 9.17
CA ASN A 346 -27.01 33.73 9.60
C ASN A 346 -25.89 32.95 8.90
N VAL A 347 -24.71 33.55 8.74
CA VAL A 347 -23.53 32.89 8.18
C VAL A 347 -22.49 32.72 9.29
N TYR A 348 -22.15 31.46 9.57
CA TYR A 348 -21.08 31.05 10.48
C TYR A 348 -19.82 30.76 9.64
N PHE A 349 -18.91 31.73 9.62
CA PHE A 349 -17.69 31.71 8.84
C PHE A 349 -16.47 31.58 9.77
N ASN A 350 -16.20 30.37 10.25
CA ASN A 350 -15.25 30.13 11.34
C ASN A 350 -14.07 29.23 10.92
N ASN A 351 -12.89 29.48 11.48
CA ASN A 351 -11.69 28.65 11.31
C ASN A 351 -11.27 28.41 9.84
N ASN A 352 -11.56 29.33 8.94
CA ASN A 352 -11.23 29.19 7.52
C ASN A 352 -9.87 29.81 7.19
N ALA A 353 -9.15 29.27 6.21
CA ALA A 353 -8.02 29.92 5.56
C ALA A 353 -8.47 30.51 4.22
N THR A 354 -8.37 31.83 4.05
CA THR A 354 -8.87 32.52 2.86
C THR A 354 -8.08 33.79 2.53
N GLU A 355 -8.13 34.22 1.27
CA GLU A 355 -7.57 35.50 0.80
C GLU A 355 -8.46 36.72 1.10
N LEU A 356 -9.66 36.53 1.68
CA LEU A 356 -10.41 37.68 2.24
C LEU A 356 -9.62 38.31 3.39
N THR A 357 -9.85 39.59 3.65
CA THR A 357 -9.38 40.26 4.87
C THR A 357 -10.51 40.40 5.89
N GLN A 358 -10.16 40.48 7.18
CA GLN A 358 -11.12 40.79 8.24
C GLN A 358 -11.92 42.06 7.93
N THR A 359 -11.25 43.11 7.47
CA THR A 359 -11.86 44.40 7.13
C THR A 359 -12.84 44.28 5.97
N GLU A 360 -12.55 43.48 4.95
CA GLU A 360 -13.51 43.23 3.87
C GLU A 360 -14.75 42.50 4.37
N ILE A 361 -14.57 41.54 5.29
CA ILE A 361 -15.70 40.83 5.87
C ILE A 361 -16.60 41.78 6.64
N ASP A 362 -16.02 42.54 7.57
CA ASP A 362 -16.74 43.45 8.46
C ASP A 362 -17.44 44.60 7.70
N ASN A 363 -16.84 45.08 6.60
CA ASN A 363 -17.40 46.17 5.80
C ASN A 363 -18.51 45.72 4.84
N ASN A 364 -18.53 44.43 4.44
CA ASN A 364 -19.47 43.95 3.43
C ASN A 364 -20.58 43.07 3.99
N TRP A 365 -20.37 42.42 5.14
CA TRP A 365 -21.31 41.44 5.69
C TRP A 365 -21.41 41.48 7.22
N SER A 366 -22.58 41.13 7.74
CA SER A 366 -22.81 40.95 9.19
C SER A 366 -22.64 39.49 9.62
N TRP A 367 -21.60 38.80 9.15
CA TRP A 367 -21.38 37.37 9.42
C TRP A 367 -20.80 37.14 10.82
N THR A 368 -21.20 36.03 11.43
CA THR A 368 -20.47 35.51 12.60
C THR A 368 -19.18 34.90 12.09
N ASN A 369 -18.03 35.46 12.46
CA ASN A 369 -16.75 35.01 11.98
C ASN A 369 -15.69 35.02 13.09
N GLN A 370 -14.97 33.91 13.26
CA GLN A 370 -13.98 33.70 14.33
C GLN A 370 -12.82 32.85 13.84
N ASN A 371 -11.61 33.12 14.37
CA ASN A 371 -10.39 32.32 14.18
C ASN A 371 -10.02 32.03 12.71
N ASN A 372 -10.36 32.92 11.77
CA ASN A 372 -9.97 32.77 10.38
C ASN A 372 -8.50 33.18 10.16
N ILE A 373 -7.84 32.51 9.22
CA ILE A 373 -6.49 32.81 8.74
C ILE A 373 -6.62 33.55 7.41
N PHE A 374 -6.07 34.76 7.34
CA PHE A 374 -6.11 35.61 6.15
C PHE A 374 -4.78 35.54 5.41
N LEU A 375 -4.81 35.10 4.15
CA LEU A 375 -3.64 34.87 3.31
C LEU A 375 -3.27 36.15 2.53
N ASP A 376 -1.97 36.46 2.39
CA ASP A 376 -1.48 37.68 1.71
C ASP A 376 -1.83 37.68 0.20
N THR A 377 -2.27 38.85 -0.28
CA THR A 377 -2.74 39.15 -1.64
C THR A 377 -1.65 39.28 -2.71
N ASN A 378 -0.36 39.31 -2.36
CA ASN A 378 0.73 39.43 -3.34
C ASN A 378 0.91 38.14 -4.15
N VAL A 379 0.18 38.02 -5.27
CA VAL A 379 0.15 36.85 -6.17
C VAL A 379 1.55 36.38 -6.65
N GLU A 380 2.56 37.26 -6.67
CA GLU A 380 3.95 36.92 -7.05
C GLU A 380 4.74 36.19 -5.93
N ASN A 381 4.41 36.45 -4.67
CA ASN A 381 5.06 35.85 -3.49
C ASN A 381 4.09 35.02 -2.63
N ALA A 382 2.82 34.94 -3.04
CA ALA A 382 1.86 34.05 -2.46
C ALA A 382 2.46 32.63 -2.48
N PRO A 383 2.25 31.82 -1.43
CA PRO A 383 2.68 30.44 -1.50
C PRO A 383 2.14 29.87 -2.82
N GLN A 384 2.88 29.03 -3.52
CA GLN A 384 2.24 28.29 -4.60
C GLN A 384 1.65 27.04 -3.95
N PHE A 385 0.46 26.62 -4.38
CA PHE A 385 0.06 25.23 -4.15
C PHE A 385 1.03 24.35 -4.95
N LEU A 386 2.23 24.12 -4.41
CA LEU A 386 3.28 23.31 -5.02
C LEU A 386 2.82 21.85 -5.10
N ARG A 387 1.91 21.45 -4.18
CA ARG A 387 0.81 20.46 -4.25
C ARG A 387 0.12 20.36 -2.87
N ASN A 388 -0.98 19.62 -2.79
CA ASN A 388 -1.84 19.45 -1.60
C ASN A 388 -1.11 19.16 -0.29
N SER A 389 -1.30 20.05 0.70
CA SER A 389 -1.28 19.65 2.10
C SER A 389 -2.42 18.65 2.34
N THR A 390 -2.08 17.44 2.80
CA THR A 390 -2.99 16.43 3.42
C THR A 390 -4.47 16.56 3.05
N PHE A 391 -4.79 16.32 1.78
CA PHE A 391 -6.12 15.96 1.29
C PHE A 391 -5.92 15.22 -0.03
N ILE A 392 -6.48 14.01 -0.16
CA ILE A 392 -6.21 13.08 -1.26
C ILE A 392 -6.48 13.75 -2.64
N GLY A 393 -5.40 14.11 -3.34
CA GLY A 393 -5.19 14.34 -4.80
C GLY A 393 -5.86 15.51 -5.56
N ALA A 394 -5.17 16.64 -5.64
CA ALA A 394 -5.27 17.62 -6.72
C ALA A 394 -3.95 17.64 -7.51
N ILE A 395 -4.02 17.54 -8.83
CA ILE A 395 -2.88 17.71 -9.73
C ILE A 395 -2.93 19.15 -10.23
N ASN A 396 -1.83 19.89 -10.11
CA ASN A 396 -1.72 21.27 -10.57
C ASN A 396 -1.69 21.28 -12.11
N SER A 397 -2.54 22.07 -12.77
CA SER A 397 -2.45 22.33 -14.22
C SER A 397 -2.45 23.83 -14.45
N THR A 398 -1.27 24.38 -14.72
CA THR A 398 -1.11 25.69 -15.35
C THR A 398 -0.50 25.47 -16.73
N TYR A 399 -1.30 25.81 -17.76
CA TYR A 399 -0.98 25.95 -19.19
C TYR A 399 -0.69 24.70 -20.04
N PRO A 400 -0.74 24.87 -21.37
CA PRO A 400 -1.83 24.51 -22.30
C PRO A 400 -1.87 22.99 -22.60
N GLU A 401 -2.91 22.54 -23.32
CA GLU A 401 -3.09 21.16 -23.78
C GLU A 401 -1.78 20.46 -24.23
N THR A 402 -1.16 19.73 -23.33
CA THR A 402 -0.17 18.70 -23.65
C THR A 402 -0.53 17.48 -22.81
N SER A 403 -0.76 16.36 -23.48
CA SER A 403 -0.91 15.03 -22.89
C SER A 403 0.01 14.84 -21.67
N ASP A 404 -0.50 14.23 -20.59
CA ASP A 404 0.33 13.77 -19.48
C ASP A 404 1.52 12.96 -20.03
N VAL A 405 2.74 13.44 -19.78
CA VAL A 405 3.98 12.85 -20.33
C VAL A 405 4.16 11.40 -19.87
N PHE A 406 3.55 11.01 -18.76
CA PHE A 406 3.65 9.67 -18.18
C PHE A 406 2.67 8.66 -18.81
N GLU A 407 1.73 9.12 -19.64
CA GLU A 407 0.70 8.32 -20.30
C GLU A 407 0.98 8.10 -21.79
N ASN A 408 0.44 7.01 -22.34
CA ASN A 408 0.53 6.64 -23.77
C ASN A 408 1.95 6.71 -24.36
N TYR A 409 2.98 6.48 -23.53
CA TYR A 409 4.39 6.61 -23.88
C TYR A 409 4.81 7.99 -24.42
N ALA A 410 4.10 9.07 -24.06
CA ALA A 410 4.44 10.42 -24.50
C ALA A 410 5.86 10.85 -24.09
N TRP A 411 6.37 10.33 -22.97
CA TRP A 411 7.75 10.49 -22.49
C TRP A 411 8.81 10.01 -23.48
N VAL A 412 8.50 9.08 -24.41
CA VAL A 412 9.48 8.64 -25.42
C VAL A 412 9.93 9.83 -26.27
N SER A 413 9.02 10.73 -26.62
CA SER A 413 9.34 11.96 -27.36
C SER A 413 10.17 12.97 -26.57
N LYS A 414 10.30 12.79 -25.26
CA LYS A 414 11.10 13.63 -24.35
C LYS A 414 12.48 13.06 -24.10
N ILE A 415 12.77 11.85 -24.56
CA ILE A 415 14.09 11.26 -24.44
C ILE A 415 15.08 12.11 -25.23
N ARG A 416 16.14 12.52 -24.54
CA ARG A 416 17.25 13.27 -25.12
C ARG A 416 17.96 12.47 -26.21
N ILE A 417 18.31 13.16 -27.28
CA ILE A 417 19.09 12.59 -28.40
C ILE A 417 20.58 12.51 -28.07
N ASP A 418 21.06 13.39 -27.20
CA ASP A 418 22.44 13.44 -26.75
C ASP A 418 22.69 12.42 -25.63
N HIS A 419 23.92 11.92 -25.62
CA HIS A 419 24.48 11.15 -24.51
C HIS A 419 25.48 12.04 -23.75
N PRO A 420 25.78 11.79 -22.47
CA PRO A 420 25.16 10.80 -21.58
C PRO A 420 23.68 11.11 -21.33
N ARG A 421 22.87 10.07 -21.13
CA ARG A 421 21.48 10.21 -20.70
C ARG A 421 21.08 9.23 -19.60
N LEU A 422 21.96 8.29 -19.24
CA LEU A 422 21.75 7.34 -18.16
C LEU A 422 22.36 7.89 -16.84
N PHE A 423 21.51 8.13 -15.83
CA PHE A 423 21.78 8.71 -14.49
C PHE A 423 22.19 10.19 -14.43
N PHE A 424 22.90 10.71 -15.44
CA PHE A 424 23.09 12.14 -15.62
C PHE A 424 23.14 12.48 -17.11
N ASN A 425 23.02 13.77 -17.42
CA ASN A 425 23.08 14.28 -18.78
C ASN A 425 23.99 15.51 -18.86
N GLN A 426 24.13 16.08 -20.05
CA GLN A 426 25.00 17.24 -20.27
C GLN A 426 24.67 18.42 -19.36
N ASP A 427 23.38 18.63 -19.02
CA ASP A 427 22.93 19.76 -18.22
C ASP A 427 23.20 19.52 -16.72
N THR A 428 23.06 18.28 -16.25
CA THR A 428 23.21 17.93 -14.82
C THR A 428 24.62 17.50 -14.42
N PHE A 429 25.49 17.20 -15.40
CA PHE A 429 26.81 16.64 -15.11
C PHE A 429 27.74 17.59 -14.34
N ASN A 430 27.59 18.91 -14.50
CA ASN A 430 28.42 19.88 -13.77
C ASN A 430 28.23 19.74 -12.25
N ASP A 431 27.00 19.54 -11.78
CA ASP A 431 26.72 19.35 -10.35
C ASP A 431 27.22 17.99 -9.84
N VAL A 432 27.06 16.94 -10.65
CA VAL A 432 27.61 15.61 -10.36
C VAL A 432 29.14 15.66 -10.24
N LYS A 433 29.81 16.35 -11.17
CA LYS A 433 31.26 16.58 -11.15
C LYS A 433 31.69 17.39 -9.94
N ALA A 434 30.99 18.48 -9.63
CA ALA A 434 31.28 19.31 -8.46
C ALA A 434 31.14 18.50 -7.17
N ARG A 435 30.09 17.69 -7.04
CA ARG A 435 29.88 16.80 -5.90
C ARG A 435 31.01 15.76 -5.77
N ALA A 436 31.41 15.13 -6.88
CA ALA A 436 32.51 14.16 -6.89
C ALA A 436 33.86 14.77 -6.48
N LEU A 437 34.14 16.00 -6.88
CA LEU A 437 35.40 16.69 -6.57
C LEU A 437 35.41 17.33 -5.18
N ASN A 438 34.24 17.60 -4.59
CA ASN A 438 34.09 18.26 -3.30
C ASN A 438 33.56 17.29 -2.23
N GLU A 439 32.25 17.22 -2.04
CA GLU A 439 31.58 16.47 -0.95
C GLU A 439 31.95 14.98 -0.92
N GLU A 440 32.10 14.38 -2.10
CA GLU A 440 32.37 12.95 -2.27
C GLU A 440 33.81 12.68 -2.73
N ASN A 441 34.72 13.64 -2.53
CA ASN A 441 36.11 13.55 -3.00
C ASN A 441 36.83 12.29 -2.53
N THR A 442 36.64 11.91 -1.26
CA THR A 442 37.30 10.70 -0.72
C THR A 442 36.82 9.44 -1.44
N LEU A 443 35.51 9.32 -1.71
CA LEU A 443 34.96 8.20 -2.47
C LEU A 443 35.50 8.20 -3.91
N PHE A 444 35.52 9.37 -4.56
CA PHE A 444 36.06 9.52 -5.90
C PHE A 444 37.52 9.07 -5.99
N LEU A 445 38.38 9.52 -5.05
CA LEU A 445 39.79 9.12 -5.00
C LEU A 445 39.98 7.62 -4.73
N ASN A 446 39.12 7.00 -3.91
CA ASN A 446 39.18 5.56 -3.66
C ASN A 446 38.80 4.75 -4.91
N ILE A 447 37.74 5.15 -5.62
CA ILE A 447 37.37 4.54 -6.91
C ILE A 447 38.51 4.71 -7.90
N LYS A 448 39.05 5.93 -8.02
CA LYS A 448 40.18 6.21 -8.90
C LYS A 448 41.40 5.35 -8.57
N SER A 449 41.77 5.21 -7.30
CA SER A 449 42.90 4.38 -6.87
C SER A 449 42.72 2.91 -7.24
N ARG A 450 41.49 2.38 -7.20
CA ARG A 450 41.21 1.01 -7.66
C ARG A 450 41.34 0.89 -9.18
N ILE A 451 40.82 1.87 -9.93
CA ILE A 451 40.88 1.87 -11.40
C ILE A 451 42.31 2.09 -11.92
N ASP A 452 43.13 2.88 -11.22
CA ASP A 452 44.54 3.08 -11.54
C ASP A 452 45.32 1.76 -11.60
N GLN A 453 44.92 0.75 -10.81
CA GLN A 453 45.55 -0.57 -10.81
C GLN A 453 45.27 -1.39 -12.10
N LEU A 454 44.26 -1.00 -12.89
CA LEU A 454 43.89 -1.67 -14.14
C LEU A 454 44.50 -1.00 -15.39
N VAL A 455 45.00 0.24 -15.25
CA VAL A 455 45.63 0.98 -16.36
C VAL A 455 46.86 0.22 -16.85
N GLY A 456 46.92 -0.07 -18.16
CA GLY A 456 48.01 -0.81 -18.78
C GLY A 456 48.10 -2.30 -18.43
N LYS A 457 47.18 -2.85 -17.61
CA LYS A 457 47.12 -4.29 -17.29
C LYS A 457 46.25 -5.05 -18.28
N GLN A 458 46.65 -6.27 -18.65
CA GLN A 458 45.80 -7.17 -19.42
C GLN A 458 44.58 -7.59 -18.58
N ILE A 459 43.40 -7.62 -19.20
CA ILE A 459 42.16 -8.11 -18.58
C ILE A 459 42.10 -9.62 -18.81
N VAL A 460 42.00 -10.38 -17.71
CA VAL A 460 41.96 -11.85 -17.72
C VAL A 460 40.79 -12.30 -16.86
N PHE A 461 39.97 -13.21 -17.40
CA PHE A 461 38.89 -13.88 -16.67
C PHE A 461 39.44 -15.12 -15.96
N GLN A 462 39.16 -15.24 -14.67
CA GLN A 462 39.74 -16.29 -13.84
C GLN A 462 39.00 -17.63 -14.01
N ASP A 463 37.67 -17.60 -14.01
CA ASP A 463 36.83 -18.80 -14.18
C ASP A 463 35.55 -18.46 -14.94
N PRO A 464 35.65 -18.26 -16.26
CA PRO A 464 34.52 -17.85 -17.06
C PRO A 464 33.45 -18.94 -17.22
N LEU A 465 33.71 -20.19 -16.79
CA LEU A 465 32.77 -21.31 -16.87
C LEU A 465 32.21 -21.75 -15.50
N ILE A 466 32.51 -21.03 -14.42
CA ILE A 466 31.91 -21.31 -13.11
C ILE A 466 30.38 -21.39 -13.20
N ALA A 467 29.77 -22.37 -12.55
CA ALA A 467 28.33 -22.67 -12.69
C ALA A 467 27.43 -21.47 -12.34
N ASP A 468 27.75 -20.73 -11.28
CA ASP A 468 27.10 -19.47 -10.90
C ASP A 468 28.11 -18.33 -10.98
N GLY A 469 27.93 -17.43 -11.95
CA GLY A 469 28.84 -16.31 -12.19
C GLY A 469 28.96 -15.34 -11.02
N THR A 470 27.99 -15.35 -10.10
CA THR A 470 28.01 -14.60 -8.84
C THR A 470 29.20 -14.94 -7.95
N ASN A 471 29.71 -16.17 -8.06
CA ASN A 471 30.84 -16.66 -7.26
C ASN A 471 32.21 -16.26 -7.85
N SER A 472 32.24 -15.41 -8.88
CA SER A 472 33.46 -14.87 -9.49
C SER A 472 33.50 -13.34 -9.42
N ASN A 473 34.66 -12.75 -9.69
CA ASN A 473 34.78 -11.29 -9.89
C ASN A 473 34.77 -10.88 -11.36
N ASP A 474 34.72 -11.83 -12.30
CA ASP A 474 34.86 -11.55 -13.74
C ASP A 474 33.71 -10.66 -14.26
N HIS A 475 32.49 -10.87 -13.77
CA HIS A 475 31.35 -10.03 -14.13
C HIS A 475 31.51 -8.56 -13.67
N LYS A 476 32.36 -8.27 -12.67
CA LYS A 476 32.55 -6.92 -12.11
C LYS A 476 33.34 -5.99 -13.04
N TYR A 477 33.98 -6.48 -14.09
CA TYR A 477 34.62 -5.61 -15.08
C TYR A 477 33.64 -4.65 -15.77
N GLY A 478 32.34 -4.97 -15.82
CA GLY A 478 31.31 -4.02 -16.25
C GLY A 478 31.16 -2.81 -15.30
N THR A 479 31.36 -3.03 -13.99
CA THR A 479 31.43 -1.94 -12.99
C THR A 479 32.71 -1.13 -13.18
N SER A 480 33.86 -1.79 -13.33
CA SER A 480 35.12 -1.11 -13.59
C SER A 480 35.11 -0.27 -14.87
N ALA A 481 34.38 -0.71 -15.92
CA ALA A 481 34.19 0.05 -17.14
C ALA A 481 33.45 1.37 -16.87
N ALA A 482 32.38 1.35 -16.06
CA ALA A 482 31.62 2.53 -15.68
C ALA A 482 32.43 3.48 -14.79
N GLU A 483 33.19 2.93 -13.84
CA GLU A 483 34.08 3.71 -12.98
C GLU A 483 35.16 4.43 -13.79
N ALA A 484 35.80 3.74 -14.74
CA ALA A 484 36.75 4.34 -15.68
C ALA A 484 36.09 5.43 -16.55
N ALA A 485 34.89 5.18 -17.08
CA ALA A 485 34.13 6.18 -17.83
C ALA A 485 33.83 7.42 -16.98
N PHE A 486 33.40 7.25 -15.73
CA PHE A 486 33.11 8.36 -14.82
C PHE A 486 34.36 9.19 -14.52
N ILE A 487 35.49 8.54 -14.22
CA ILE A 487 36.76 9.23 -13.99
C ILE A 487 37.16 10.01 -15.24
N TYR A 488 37.00 9.45 -16.44
CA TYR A 488 37.22 10.17 -17.69
C TYR A 488 36.34 11.42 -17.79
N LYS A 489 35.03 11.32 -17.55
CA LYS A 489 34.13 12.50 -17.61
C LYS A 489 34.51 13.57 -16.58
N VAL A 490 34.93 13.17 -15.38
CA VAL A 490 35.33 14.13 -14.33
C VAL A 490 36.66 14.80 -14.66
N THR A 491 37.66 14.04 -15.13
CA THR A 491 39.06 14.49 -15.25
C THR A 491 39.48 14.94 -16.64
N GLY A 492 38.82 14.45 -17.70
CA GLY A 492 39.26 14.59 -19.09
C GLY A 492 40.50 13.75 -19.46
N ASP A 493 40.99 12.90 -18.57
CA ASP A 493 42.19 12.10 -18.83
C ASP A 493 41.87 10.89 -19.71
N VAL A 494 42.34 10.96 -20.96
CA VAL A 494 42.08 9.98 -22.03
C VAL A 494 42.50 8.56 -21.69
N ARG A 495 43.41 8.35 -20.74
CA ARG A 495 43.81 7.00 -20.29
C ARG A 495 42.62 6.22 -19.71
N TYR A 496 41.68 6.91 -19.08
CA TYR A 496 40.47 6.27 -18.53
C TYR A 496 39.39 6.04 -19.59
N PHE A 497 39.33 6.87 -20.63
CA PHE A 497 38.51 6.59 -21.82
C PHE A 497 38.98 5.28 -22.50
N ASP A 498 40.28 5.16 -22.77
CA ASP A 498 40.86 3.97 -23.39
C ASP A 498 40.67 2.73 -22.51
N LEU A 499 40.83 2.87 -21.19
CA LEU A 499 40.58 1.79 -20.25
C LEU A 499 39.10 1.38 -20.22
N SER A 500 38.17 2.33 -20.19
CA SER A 500 36.73 2.06 -20.19
C SER A 500 36.31 1.31 -21.44
N LYS A 501 36.73 1.78 -22.63
CA LYS A 501 36.47 1.10 -23.91
C LYS A 501 36.99 -0.33 -23.91
N ARG A 502 38.23 -0.54 -23.49
CA ARG A 502 38.86 -1.87 -23.45
C ARG A 502 38.20 -2.82 -22.45
N LEU A 503 37.79 -2.31 -21.28
CA LEU A 503 37.03 -3.09 -20.30
C LEU A 503 35.65 -3.47 -20.85
N LEU A 504 35.01 -2.57 -21.58
CA LEU A 504 33.71 -2.80 -22.20
C LEU A 504 33.78 -3.89 -23.28
N GLU A 505 34.75 -3.82 -24.19
CA GLU A 505 34.99 -4.87 -25.20
C GLU A 505 35.23 -6.23 -24.54
N LYS A 506 36.09 -6.27 -23.51
CA LYS A 506 36.39 -7.52 -22.80
C LYS A 506 35.17 -8.08 -22.07
N VAL A 507 34.41 -7.25 -21.35
CA VAL A 507 33.24 -7.77 -20.61
C VAL A 507 32.14 -8.26 -21.56
N ILE A 508 32.03 -7.70 -22.77
CA ILE A 508 31.16 -8.21 -23.83
C ILE A 508 31.60 -9.60 -24.28
N GLU A 509 32.90 -9.83 -24.53
CA GLU A 509 33.43 -11.17 -24.84
C GLU A 509 33.06 -12.20 -23.75
N TYR A 510 33.15 -11.80 -22.48
CA TYR A 510 32.74 -12.63 -21.34
C TYR A 510 31.24 -12.93 -21.34
N TYR A 511 30.40 -11.93 -21.63
CA TYR A 511 28.94 -12.11 -21.74
C TYR A 511 28.57 -13.07 -22.86
N GLU A 512 29.13 -12.88 -24.05
CA GLU A 512 28.90 -13.76 -25.20
C GLU A 512 29.37 -15.19 -24.92
N TYR A 513 30.55 -15.34 -24.32
CA TYR A 513 31.10 -16.64 -23.95
C TYR A 513 30.20 -17.38 -22.97
N ARG A 514 29.75 -16.74 -21.88
CA ARG A 514 28.84 -17.38 -20.91
C ARG A 514 27.46 -17.65 -21.48
N ASN A 515 26.92 -16.74 -22.30
CA ASN A 515 25.65 -16.93 -23.00
C ASN A 515 25.68 -18.17 -23.89
N SER A 516 26.77 -18.39 -24.64
CA SER A 516 26.94 -19.59 -25.49
C SER A 516 26.99 -20.91 -24.70
N HIS A 517 27.30 -20.85 -23.40
CA HIS A 517 27.32 -21.99 -22.48
C HIS A 517 26.06 -22.05 -21.58
N GLN A 518 25.05 -21.19 -21.81
CA GLN A 518 23.83 -21.09 -21.00
C GLN A 518 24.09 -20.85 -19.50
N LEU A 519 25.12 -20.06 -19.19
CA LEU A 519 25.52 -19.76 -17.82
C LEU A 519 25.05 -18.36 -17.39
N ASN A 520 24.53 -18.23 -16.17
CA ASN A 520 24.17 -16.93 -15.60
C ASN A 520 25.44 -16.07 -15.40
N ILE A 521 25.35 -14.76 -15.68
CA ILE A 521 26.43 -13.79 -15.44
C ILE A 521 26.59 -13.47 -13.94
N SER A 522 25.47 -13.23 -13.26
CA SER A 522 25.41 -12.88 -11.84
C SER A 522 23.96 -12.91 -11.36
N TRP A 523 23.73 -13.19 -10.08
CA TRP A 523 22.43 -13.10 -9.41
C TRP A 523 21.84 -11.70 -9.48
N TYR A 524 22.70 -10.67 -9.48
CA TYR A 524 22.31 -9.26 -9.51
C TYR A 524 22.60 -8.61 -10.85
N VAL A 525 21.69 -7.78 -11.33
CA VAL A 525 21.79 -7.10 -12.62
C VAL A 525 22.92 -6.05 -12.69
N TYR A 526 23.38 -5.52 -11.56
CA TYR A 526 24.15 -4.27 -11.46
C TYR A 526 25.37 -4.17 -12.38
N SER A 527 26.21 -5.21 -12.48
CA SER A 527 27.43 -5.09 -13.30
C SER A 527 27.14 -4.97 -14.81
N ARG A 528 26.00 -5.50 -15.28
CA ARG A 528 25.54 -5.34 -16.67
C ARG A 528 24.92 -3.96 -16.90
N LEU A 529 24.19 -3.45 -15.92
CA LEU A 529 23.73 -2.05 -15.91
C LEU A 529 24.91 -1.07 -15.93
N HIS A 530 25.96 -1.34 -15.16
CA HIS A 530 27.18 -0.53 -15.21
C HIS A 530 27.88 -0.59 -16.58
N ALA A 531 27.88 -1.74 -17.27
CA ALA A 531 28.42 -1.80 -18.64
C ALA A 531 27.62 -0.91 -19.62
N LEU A 532 26.29 -0.86 -19.48
CA LEU A 532 25.43 0.07 -20.21
C LEU A 532 25.75 1.54 -19.89
N MET A 533 26.00 1.87 -18.61
CA MET A 533 26.44 3.21 -18.21
C MET A 533 27.79 3.58 -18.82
N ALA A 534 28.75 2.65 -18.84
CA ALA A 534 30.06 2.89 -19.43
C ALA A 534 29.94 3.29 -20.90
N TYR A 535 29.16 2.52 -21.68
CA TYR A 535 28.90 2.81 -23.09
C TYR A 535 28.19 4.16 -23.28
N ASP A 536 27.12 4.42 -22.52
CA ASP A 536 26.36 5.68 -22.57
C ASP A 536 27.26 6.90 -22.28
N TRP A 537 28.13 6.79 -21.28
CA TRP A 537 28.92 7.92 -20.81
C TRP A 537 30.06 8.32 -21.75
N ILE A 538 30.63 7.35 -22.46
CA ILE A 538 31.70 7.59 -23.46
C ILE A 538 31.16 7.69 -24.90
N TYR A 539 29.85 7.54 -25.11
CA TYR A 539 29.25 7.42 -26.44
C TYR A 539 29.67 8.54 -27.40
N ASN A 540 29.63 9.80 -26.96
CA ASN A 540 29.99 10.95 -27.80
C ASN A 540 31.47 11.00 -28.18
N ASP A 541 32.33 10.31 -27.42
CA ASP A 541 33.77 10.27 -27.60
C ASP A 541 34.23 9.05 -28.46
N LEU A 542 33.32 8.11 -28.75
CA LEU A 542 33.56 6.98 -29.67
C LEU A 542 33.47 7.43 -31.14
N SER A 543 34.27 6.81 -32.02
CA SER A 543 34.06 6.95 -33.47
C SER A 543 32.74 6.31 -33.91
N GLU A 544 32.17 6.75 -35.04
CA GLU A 544 30.93 6.18 -35.58
C GLU A 544 31.01 4.66 -35.80
N ALA A 545 32.19 4.15 -36.19
CA ALA A 545 32.41 2.72 -36.34
C ALA A 545 32.37 1.99 -34.98
N GLU A 546 32.99 2.57 -33.94
CA GLU A 546 33.00 2.01 -32.59
C GLU A 546 31.62 2.06 -31.93
N LYS A 547 30.83 3.14 -32.15
CA LYS A 547 29.43 3.23 -31.69
C LYS A 547 28.62 2.04 -32.22
N ILE A 548 28.73 1.73 -33.51
CA ILE A 548 27.98 0.62 -34.09
C ILE A 548 28.54 -0.74 -33.69
N SER A 549 29.85 -0.96 -33.71
CA SER A 549 30.45 -2.27 -33.44
C SER A 549 30.30 -2.68 -31.97
N ILE A 550 30.73 -1.84 -31.04
CA ILE A 550 30.64 -2.09 -29.59
C ILE A 550 29.16 -2.13 -29.18
N GLY A 551 28.36 -1.18 -29.68
CA GLY A 551 26.94 -1.08 -29.36
C GLY A 551 26.15 -2.32 -29.79
N ARG A 552 26.38 -2.84 -31.00
CA ARG A 552 25.67 -4.03 -31.49
C ARG A 552 26.02 -5.29 -30.69
N SER A 553 27.30 -5.52 -30.38
CA SER A 553 27.70 -6.68 -29.57
C SER A 553 27.14 -6.58 -28.14
N LEU A 554 27.21 -5.41 -27.51
CA LEU A 554 26.63 -5.21 -26.18
C LEU A 554 25.10 -5.42 -26.19
N PHE A 555 24.39 -4.85 -27.16
CA PHE A 555 22.93 -5.00 -27.28
C PHE A 555 22.55 -6.48 -27.41
N ASN A 556 23.18 -7.20 -28.35
CA ASN A 556 22.86 -8.61 -28.62
C ASN A 556 23.17 -9.50 -27.41
N ALA A 557 24.30 -9.28 -26.75
CA ALA A 557 24.70 -10.06 -25.57
C ALA A 557 23.70 -9.87 -24.42
N LEU A 558 23.24 -8.64 -24.16
CA LEU A 558 22.30 -8.34 -23.08
C LEU A 558 20.86 -8.71 -23.43
N GLU A 559 20.43 -8.54 -24.69
CA GLU A 559 19.09 -8.96 -25.15
C GLU A 559 18.91 -10.47 -24.95
N PHE A 560 19.93 -11.28 -25.26
CA PHE A 560 19.89 -12.73 -25.04
C PHE A 560 19.62 -13.09 -23.57
N MET A 561 20.08 -12.27 -22.63
CA MET A 561 19.89 -12.49 -21.19
C MET A 561 18.50 -12.10 -20.69
N LEU A 562 17.72 -11.33 -21.45
CA LEU A 562 16.36 -10.96 -21.04
C LEU A 562 15.47 -12.21 -20.93
N PRO A 563 14.41 -12.17 -20.08
CA PRO A 563 13.44 -13.27 -20.01
C PRO A 563 12.83 -13.55 -21.39
N SER A 564 12.83 -14.81 -21.82
CA SER A 564 12.24 -15.24 -23.08
C SER A 564 11.74 -16.67 -22.99
N THR A 565 10.65 -16.98 -23.70
CA THR A 565 10.16 -18.36 -23.88
C THR A 565 10.99 -19.15 -24.89
N SER A 566 11.87 -18.49 -25.64
CA SER A 566 12.72 -19.10 -26.66
C SER A 566 14.03 -19.70 -26.14
N ARG A 567 14.34 -19.54 -24.85
CA ARG A 567 15.52 -20.14 -24.20
C ARG A 567 15.19 -20.77 -22.86
N SER A 568 15.98 -21.75 -22.47
CA SER A 568 15.95 -22.31 -21.11
C SER A 568 16.45 -21.29 -20.08
N ASN A 569 16.05 -21.52 -18.84
CA ASN A 569 16.52 -20.75 -17.70
C ASN A 569 17.97 -21.15 -17.38
N PHE A 570 18.81 -20.18 -17.03
CA PHE A 570 20.15 -20.50 -16.58
C PHE A 570 20.11 -21.05 -15.15
N TYR A 571 21.08 -21.91 -14.81
CA TYR A 571 21.30 -22.29 -13.42
C TYR A 571 21.52 -21.03 -12.57
N ARG A 572 20.82 -20.94 -11.43
CA ARG A 572 20.85 -19.77 -10.53
C ARG A 572 20.51 -18.44 -11.22
N GLU A 573 19.69 -18.47 -12.27
CA GLU A 573 19.09 -17.25 -12.84
C GLU A 573 18.08 -16.66 -11.86
N ASN A 574 18.29 -15.41 -11.46
CA ASN A 574 17.36 -14.69 -10.59
C ASN A 574 16.05 -14.38 -11.32
N ARG A 575 14.92 -14.59 -10.65
CA ARG A 575 13.56 -14.38 -11.15
C ARG A 575 12.67 -13.59 -10.19
N SER A 576 13.27 -12.89 -9.24
CA SER A 576 12.53 -12.04 -8.30
C SER A 576 11.74 -10.99 -9.06
N GLY A 577 10.41 -11.10 -9.04
CA GLY A 577 9.50 -10.32 -9.87
C GLY A 577 9.16 -8.95 -9.27
N ILE A 578 8.03 -8.43 -9.73
CA ILE A 578 7.43 -7.16 -9.30
C ILE A 578 7.16 -7.15 -7.78
N ASP A 579 6.83 -8.31 -7.22
CA ASP A 579 6.52 -8.54 -5.81
C ASP A 579 7.77 -8.71 -4.92
N GLY A 580 8.97 -8.62 -5.48
CA GLY A 580 10.23 -8.76 -4.77
C GLY A 580 11.23 -7.65 -5.09
N GLY A 581 12.51 -8.03 -5.16
CA GLY A 581 13.60 -7.08 -5.29
C GLY A 581 13.78 -6.49 -6.68
N PHE A 582 13.24 -7.14 -7.72
CA PHE A 582 13.30 -6.68 -9.11
C PHE A 582 14.72 -6.28 -9.59
N TYR A 583 15.76 -6.98 -9.12
CA TYR A 583 17.16 -6.80 -9.54
C TYR A 583 17.63 -7.93 -10.47
N ASN A 584 16.69 -8.55 -11.19
CA ASN A 584 16.92 -9.63 -12.15
C ASN A 584 17.21 -9.08 -13.58
N ASN A 585 17.36 -9.95 -14.57
CA ASN A 585 17.65 -9.52 -15.96
C ASN A 585 16.53 -8.71 -16.63
N GLN A 586 15.26 -8.90 -16.26
CA GLN A 586 14.11 -8.09 -16.71
C GLN A 586 14.29 -6.61 -16.37
N ALA A 587 14.90 -6.29 -15.22
CA ALA A 587 15.18 -4.91 -14.85
C ALA A 587 16.05 -4.19 -15.90
N MET A 588 16.85 -4.93 -16.69
CA MET A 588 17.66 -4.36 -17.77
C MET A 588 16.84 -3.80 -18.93
N GLU A 589 15.58 -4.23 -19.13
CA GLU A 589 14.79 -3.82 -20.29
C GLU A 589 14.71 -2.29 -20.42
N TRP A 590 14.48 -1.59 -19.31
CA TRP A 590 14.45 -0.12 -19.30
C TRP A 590 15.79 0.46 -19.76
N TYR A 591 16.88 0.05 -19.11
CA TYR A 591 18.21 0.63 -19.34
C TYR A 591 18.78 0.27 -20.71
N LEU A 592 18.61 -0.98 -21.14
CA LEU A 592 19.05 -1.45 -22.46
C LEU A 592 18.31 -0.71 -23.57
N GLY A 593 16.98 -0.65 -23.48
CA GLY A 593 16.17 0.08 -24.45
C GLY A 593 16.50 1.57 -24.47
N LEU A 594 16.72 2.17 -23.30
CA LEU A 594 17.02 3.59 -23.16
C LEU A 594 18.38 3.95 -23.79
N VAL A 595 19.42 3.16 -23.53
CA VAL A 595 20.77 3.42 -24.06
C VAL A 595 20.77 3.36 -25.59
N PHE A 596 20.07 2.40 -26.19
CA PHE A 596 20.12 2.19 -27.64
C PHE A 596 19.01 2.88 -28.44
N HIS A 597 18.05 3.56 -27.79
CA HIS A 597 16.97 4.26 -28.48
C HIS A 597 17.50 5.36 -29.43
N GLY A 598 17.28 5.20 -30.73
CA GLY A 598 17.66 6.19 -31.75
C GLY A 598 19.16 6.25 -32.04
N THR A 599 19.90 5.18 -31.71
CA THR A 599 21.35 5.11 -31.92
C THR A 599 21.74 4.44 -33.25
N GLY A 600 20.77 3.88 -33.98
CA GLY A 600 21.01 3.07 -35.18
C GLY A 600 21.34 1.60 -34.88
N VAL A 601 21.39 1.21 -33.61
CA VAL A 601 21.57 -0.18 -33.16
C VAL A 601 20.22 -0.77 -32.81
N ASN A 602 19.64 -1.53 -33.74
CA ASN A 602 18.36 -2.24 -33.55
C ASN A 602 17.21 -1.33 -33.03
N ASP A 603 17.07 -0.10 -33.55
CA ASP A 603 16.17 0.93 -32.99
C ASP A 603 14.74 0.46 -32.73
N THR A 604 14.13 -0.29 -33.66
CA THR A 604 12.78 -0.86 -33.48
C THR A 604 12.73 -1.75 -32.24
N LYS A 605 13.72 -2.62 -32.07
CA LYS A 605 13.80 -3.55 -30.96
C LYS A 605 14.15 -2.85 -29.65
N ALA A 606 15.05 -1.88 -29.70
CA ALA A 606 15.37 -1.03 -28.56
C ALA A 606 14.13 -0.30 -28.04
N LEU A 607 13.29 0.25 -28.92
CA LEU A 607 12.04 0.90 -28.54
C LEU A 607 11.01 -0.07 -27.95
N GLU A 608 10.89 -1.29 -28.50
CA GLU A 608 10.03 -2.34 -27.91
C GLU A 608 10.48 -2.69 -26.49
N ILE A 609 11.78 -2.98 -26.31
CA ILE A 609 12.37 -3.32 -25.02
C ILE A 609 12.21 -2.17 -24.02
N LEU A 610 12.43 -0.93 -24.46
CA LEU A 610 12.30 0.28 -23.65
C LEU A 610 10.88 0.43 -23.08
N LYS A 611 9.84 0.26 -23.91
CA LYS A 611 8.45 0.34 -23.47
C LYS A 611 8.11 -0.76 -22.45
N ARG A 612 8.52 -2.01 -22.71
CA ARG A 612 8.33 -3.11 -21.74
C ARG A 612 9.05 -2.86 -20.42
N GLY A 613 10.25 -2.30 -20.49
CA GLY A 613 11.02 -1.89 -19.31
C GLY A 613 10.31 -0.82 -18.50
N TYR A 614 9.75 0.20 -19.14
CA TYR A 614 8.93 1.23 -18.48
C TYR A 614 7.70 0.62 -17.79
N ASP A 615 6.95 -0.24 -18.49
CA ASP A 615 5.75 -0.87 -17.94
C ASP A 615 6.06 -1.78 -16.75
N SER A 616 7.17 -2.51 -16.83
CA SER A 616 7.63 -3.36 -15.72
C SER A 616 8.02 -2.54 -14.50
N HIS A 617 8.75 -1.43 -14.67
CA HIS A 617 9.10 -0.54 -13.54
C HIS A 617 7.87 0.18 -12.98
N LYS A 618 6.91 0.63 -13.82
CA LYS A 618 5.63 1.15 -13.32
C LYS A 618 4.91 0.11 -12.47
N SER A 619 4.91 -1.15 -12.88
CA SER A 619 4.28 -2.25 -12.14
C SER A 619 4.95 -2.50 -10.78
N VAL A 620 6.29 -2.39 -10.71
CA VAL A 620 7.05 -2.42 -9.45
C VAL A 620 6.65 -1.28 -8.54
N LEU A 621 6.64 -0.04 -9.05
CA LEU A 621 6.27 1.15 -8.30
C LEU A 621 4.83 1.05 -7.77
N GLN A 622 3.94 0.50 -8.58
CA GLN A 622 2.56 0.19 -8.20
C GLN A 622 2.51 -0.82 -7.06
N TYR A 623 3.14 -1.98 -7.24
CA TYR A 623 3.14 -3.00 -6.20
C TYR A 623 3.63 -2.45 -4.86
N ARG A 624 4.71 -1.67 -4.89
CA ARG A 624 5.33 -1.07 -3.70
C ARG A 624 4.50 0.06 -3.09
N GLU A 625 3.77 0.84 -3.88
CA GLU A 625 2.80 1.81 -3.36
C GLU A 625 1.67 1.11 -2.59
N ASN A 626 1.10 0.02 -3.12
CA ASN A 626 0.09 -0.76 -2.39
C ASN A 626 0.69 -1.42 -1.15
N ALA A 627 1.91 -1.94 -1.28
CA ALA A 627 2.63 -2.56 -0.17
C ALA A 627 2.86 -1.55 0.96
N SER A 628 3.28 -0.32 0.64
CA SER A 628 3.50 0.73 1.64
C SER A 628 2.20 1.26 2.25
N GLY A 629 1.10 1.28 1.49
CA GLY A 629 -0.13 1.95 1.92
C GLY A 629 0.13 3.42 2.29
N ASP A 630 -0.62 3.92 3.26
CA ASP A 630 -0.44 5.25 3.87
C ASP A 630 0.46 5.25 5.11
N ASP A 631 0.88 4.06 5.57
CA ASP A 631 1.66 3.88 6.79
C ASP A 631 3.18 3.84 6.56
N GLY A 632 3.60 3.31 5.42
CA GLY A 632 5.01 3.04 5.10
C GLY A 632 5.33 1.56 5.02
N GLY A 633 6.60 1.27 4.72
CA GLY A 633 7.10 -0.08 4.49
C GLY A 633 7.69 -0.21 3.09
N ALA A 634 7.89 -1.44 2.64
CA ALA A 634 8.44 -1.74 1.32
C ALA A 634 7.82 -3.04 0.77
N ALA A 635 8.44 -3.69 -0.22
CA ALA A 635 7.92 -4.91 -0.83
C ALA A 635 7.95 -6.17 0.08
N SER A 636 8.35 -6.06 1.35
CA SER A 636 8.35 -7.16 2.33
C SER A 636 8.15 -6.61 3.76
N GLY A 637 7.69 -7.46 4.67
CA GLY A 637 7.73 -7.17 6.12
C GLY A 637 9.06 -7.59 6.78
N THR A 638 9.94 -8.26 6.03
CA THR A 638 11.26 -8.72 6.47
C THR A 638 12.29 -7.63 6.21
N LEU A 639 12.66 -6.93 7.28
CA LEU A 639 13.41 -5.68 7.22
C LEU A 639 14.75 -5.76 6.43
N PRO A 640 15.57 -6.82 6.52
CA PRO A 640 16.80 -6.93 5.75
C PRO A 640 16.59 -6.81 4.23
N TYR A 641 15.49 -7.31 3.68
CA TYR A 641 15.18 -7.20 2.26
C TYR A 641 14.76 -5.77 1.88
N CYS A 642 13.97 -5.13 2.74
CA CYS A 642 13.49 -3.76 2.55
C CYS A 642 14.63 -2.74 2.59
N LEU A 643 15.66 -3.02 3.38
CA LEU A 643 16.79 -2.12 3.58
C LEU A 643 17.97 -2.36 2.63
N ALA A 644 18.08 -3.58 2.06
CA ALA A 644 19.20 -3.96 1.21
C ALA A 644 18.96 -3.58 -0.27
N ASP A 645 18.87 -4.57 -1.15
CA ASP A 645 18.92 -4.33 -2.60
C ASP A 645 17.58 -3.88 -3.20
N TYR A 646 16.46 -4.08 -2.50
CA TYR A 646 15.12 -3.81 -3.05
C TYR A 646 14.97 -2.37 -3.54
N PRO A 647 15.32 -1.32 -2.76
CA PRO A 647 15.07 0.06 -3.17
C PRO A 647 15.85 0.52 -4.42
N TRP A 648 16.88 -0.23 -4.86
CA TRP A 648 17.59 0.09 -6.10
C TRP A 648 16.69 0.03 -7.33
N ALA A 649 15.66 -0.83 -7.35
CA ALA A 649 14.74 -0.92 -8.47
C ALA A 649 13.99 0.40 -8.74
N GLU A 650 13.59 1.11 -7.68
CA GLU A 650 12.87 2.39 -7.77
C GLU A 650 13.86 3.53 -8.04
N ASN A 651 14.90 3.62 -7.20
CA ASN A 651 15.82 4.75 -7.22
C ASN A 651 16.61 4.84 -8.53
N ASN A 652 17.07 3.71 -9.07
CA ASN A 652 17.80 3.72 -10.34
C ASN A 652 16.90 4.10 -11.52
N PHE A 653 15.64 3.67 -11.48
CA PHE A 653 14.65 4.05 -12.49
C PHE A 653 14.33 5.55 -12.41
N PHE A 654 14.17 6.11 -11.20
CA PHE A 654 13.94 7.54 -11.01
C PHE A 654 15.09 8.39 -11.56
N HIS A 655 16.34 8.08 -11.16
CA HIS A 655 17.51 8.81 -11.65
C HIS A 655 17.63 8.73 -13.18
N SER A 656 17.50 7.53 -13.75
CA SER A 656 17.65 7.34 -15.19
C SER A 656 16.50 7.96 -16.01
N PHE A 657 15.25 7.89 -15.54
CA PHE A 657 14.12 8.53 -16.20
C PHE A 657 14.26 10.06 -16.22
N MET A 658 14.57 10.67 -15.08
CA MET A 658 14.73 12.13 -15.00
C MET A 658 15.90 12.60 -15.85
N SER A 659 17.02 11.88 -15.80
CA SER A 659 18.19 12.16 -16.65
C SER A 659 17.84 12.10 -18.14
N ALA A 660 17.19 11.02 -18.57
CA ALA A 660 16.87 10.78 -19.97
C ALA A 660 15.86 11.76 -20.56
N THR A 661 14.92 12.25 -19.74
CA THR A 661 13.81 13.09 -20.21
C THR A 661 14.07 14.58 -20.06
N GLY A 662 15.26 14.98 -19.60
CA GLY A 662 15.57 16.40 -19.36
C GLY A 662 14.89 16.97 -18.12
N GLY A 663 14.69 16.14 -17.09
CA GLY A 663 14.22 16.59 -15.77
C GLY A 663 12.74 16.36 -15.47
N TYR A 664 11.99 15.61 -16.31
CA TYR A 664 10.62 15.24 -15.96
C TYR A 664 10.62 14.33 -14.73
N ASN A 665 10.08 14.84 -13.63
CA ASN A 665 10.15 14.19 -12.34
C ASN A 665 9.05 13.12 -12.18
N ILE A 666 9.40 11.86 -12.45
CA ILE A 666 8.49 10.72 -12.29
C ILE A 666 8.09 10.43 -10.84
N THR A 667 8.86 10.88 -9.85
CA THR A 667 8.49 10.72 -8.41
C THR A 667 7.23 11.52 -8.07
N THR A 668 6.84 12.49 -8.92
CA THR A 668 5.58 13.20 -8.77
C THR A 668 4.33 12.32 -8.97
N GLN A 669 4.49 11.09 -9.44
CA GLN A 669 3.42 10.10 -9.57
C GLN A 669 3.32 9.17 -8.36
N TYR A 670 4.28 9.20 -7.42
CA TYR A 670 4.41 8.19 -6.37
C TYR A 670 4.82 8.83 -5.03
N ASP A 671 3.89 8.89 -4.08
CA ASP A 671 4.07 9.63 -2.82
C ASP A 671 4.29 8.74 -1.58
N TYR A 672 4.42 7.42 -1.78
CA TYR A 672 4.52 6.46 -0.69
C TYR A 672 5.92 6.31 -0.10
N LEU A 673 6.99 6.47 -0.90
CA LEU A 673 8.37 6.23 -0.45
C LEU A 673 8.78 7.04 0.79
N PRO A 674 8.40 8.31 0.95
CA PRO A 674 8.68 9.06 2.17
C PRO A 674 8.27 8.32 3.45
N ASN A 675 7.14 7.61 3.45
CA ASN A 675 6.65 6.87 4.61
C ASN A 675 7.55 5.68 5.01
N PHE A 676 8.46 5.23 4.15
CA PHE A 676 9.47 4.22 4.51
C PHE A 676 10.27 4.60 5.75
N VAL A 677 10.56 5.89 5.95
CA VAL A 677 11.27 6.37 7.13
C VAL A 677 10.52 6.09 8.44
N SER A 678 9.18 6.11 8.39
CA SER A 678 8.31 5.76 9.52
C SER A 678 8.53 4.30 9.90
N TYR A 679 8.40 3.40 8.92
CA TYR A 679 8.56 1.96 9.11
C TYR A 679 9.96 1.60 9.63
N LEU A 680 11.01 2.19 9.05
CA LEU A 680 12.38 2.03 9.55
C LEU A 680 12.47 2.45 11.01
N TYR A 681 12.01 3.66 11.36
CA TYR A 681 12.13 4.20 12.71
C TYR A 681 11.37 3.38 13.77
N TRP A 682 10.26 2.73 13.39
CA TRP A 682 9.51 1.81 14.26
C TRP A 682 10.17 0.45 14.47
N ASN A 683 11.04 0.03 13.56
CA ASN A 683 11.85 -1.18 13.73
C ASN A 683 13.15 -0.97 14.52
N LEU A 684 13.61 0.27 14.70
CA LEU A 684 14.87 0.56 15.38
C LEU A 684 14.83 0.19 16.86
N LEU A 685 15.68 -0.77 17.24
CA LEU A 685 16.04 -1.10 18.60
C LEU A 685 17.39 -0.47 18.99
N PRO A 686 17.68 -0.34 20.29
CA PRO A 686 18.99 0.09 20.78
C PRO A 686 20.15 -0.74 20.19
N GLN A 687 21.29 -0.07 19.97
CA GLN A 687 22.50 -0.65 19.38
C GLN A 687 22.32 -1.12 17.93
N ASN A 688 21.51 -0.41 17.14
CA ASN A 688 21.37 -0.62 15.69
C ASN A 688 20.72 -1.97 15.37
N ARG A 689 19.80 -2.42 16.22
CA ARG A 689 19.16 -3.74 16.08
C ARG A 689 17.73 -3.64 15.56
N GLU A 690 17.22 -4.74 15.07
CA GLU A 690 15.81 -4.95 14.71
C GLU A 690 15.24 -6.19 15.41
N PHE A 691 13.95 -6.47 15.22
CA PHE A 691 13.28 -7.58 15.89
C PHE A 691 13.63 -8.96 15.33
N GLY A 692 14.12 -9.05 14.09
CA GLY A 692 14.46 -10.32 13.44
C GLY A 692 13.21 -11.03 12.92
N PHE A 693 12.35 -10.30 12.19
CA PHE A 693 11.10 -10.86 11.67
C PHE A 693 11.29 -11.50 10.28
N GLY A 694 10.66 -12.66 10.04
CA GLY A 694 10.72 -13.38 8.76
C GLY A 694 12.12 -13.92 8.47
N ASP A 695 12.52 -14.00 7.19
CA ASP A 695 13.83 -14.56 6.75
C ASP A 695 15.07 -13.68 7.11
N ALA A 696 15.22 -13.31 8.38
CA ALA A 696 16.39 -12.61 8.92
C ALA A 696 17.55 -13.57 9.31
N HIS A 697 18.77 -13.05 9.27
CA HIS A 697 19.94 -13.77 9.79
C HIS A 697 20.07 -13.45 11.29
N HIS A 698 19.52 -14.31 12.16
CA HIS A 698 19.40 -14.10 13.61
C HIS A 698 20.73 -14.19 14.38
N THR A 699 21.80 -13.64 13.81
CA THR A 699 23.14 -13.61 14.38
C THR A 699 23.25 -12.51 15.43
N ASP A 700 22.98 -11.26 15.08
CA ASP A 700 22.91 -10.15 16.04
C ASP A 700 21.68 -9.27 15.85
N ASN A 701 20.84 -9.59 14.85
CA ASN A 701 19.73 -8.78 14.38
C ASN A 701 20.15 -7.33 14.10
N SER A 702 21.39 -7.12 13.63
CA SER A 702 21.90 -5.80 13.30
C SER A 702 21.35 -5.29 11.98
N ILE A 703 21.18 -3.98 11.94
CA ILE A 703 20.76 -3.23 10.77
C ILE A 703 22.02 -2.66 10.09
N ASP A 704 22.23 -2.98 8.81
CA ASP A 704 23.33 -2.40 8.03
C ASP A 704 23.00 -0.98 7.54
N PHE A 705 23.49 0.02 8.27
CA PHE A 705 23.30 1.42 7.94
C PHE A 705 24.10 1.91 6.73
N ALA A 706 25.04 1.13 6.20
CA ALA A 706 25.80 1.52 5.00
C ALA A 706 24.88 1.68 3.78
N ILE A 707 24.00 0.71 3.59
CA ILE A 707 23.04 0.69 2.48
C ILE A 707 21.86 1.64 2.78
N ILE A 708 21.40 1.68 4.02
CA ILE A 708 20.26 2.51 4.44
C ILE A 708 20.55 3.99 4.31
N ASN A 709 21.75 4.44 4.70
CA ASN A 709 22.17 5.83 4.52
C ASN A 709 22.04 6.25 3.05
N MET A 710 22.37 5.36 2.11
CA MET A 710 22.17 5.64 0.69
C MET A 710 20.69 5.80 0.35
N HIS A 711 19.82 4.88 0.77
CA HIS A 711 18.40 4.93 0.46
C HIS A 711 17.70 6.13 1.10
N LEU A 712 18.05 6.48 2.34
CA LEU A 712 17.57 7.69 3.01
C LEU A 712 18.10 8.97 2.34
N SER A 713 19.34 8.97 1.84
CA SER A 713 19.87 10.11 1.08
C SER A 713 19.15 10.26 -0.28
N GLN A 714 18.79 9.15 -0.94
CA GLN A 714 17.98 9.17 -2.16
C GLN A 714 16.55 9.66 -1.88
N LEU A 715 15.94 9.25 -0.76
CA LEU A 715 14.66 9.78 -0.31
C LEU A 715 14.72 11.30 -0.13
N VAL A 716 15.74 11.82 0.56
CA VAL A 716 15.94 13.27 0.71
C VAL A 716 16.12 13.93 -0.66
N HIS A 717 16.96 13.38 -1.54
CA HIS A 717 17.22 13.93 -2.88
C HIS A 717 15.97 14.04 -3.76
N PHE A 718 15.07 13.06 -3.70
CA PHE A 718 13.87 13.03 -4.53
C PHE A 718 12.68 13.78 -3.91
N TYR A 719 12.56 13.76 -2.58
CA TYR A 719 11.33 14.15 -1.88
C TYR A 719 11.52 15.30 -0.88
N GLY A 720 12.73 15.80 -0.66
CA GLY A 720 13.05 16.77 0.40
C GLY A 720 12.15 18.01 0.44
N ASP A 721 11.78 18.54 -0.73
CA ASP A 721 10.89 19.71 -0.81
C ASP A 721 9.41 19.36 -0.60
N ARG A 722 8.99 18.17 -1.02
CA ARG A 722 7.58 17.74 -0.99
C ARG A 722 7.19 17.10 0.34
N PHE A 723 8.15 16.48 1.03
CA PHE A 723 7.96 15.76 2.28
C PHE A 723 9.04 16.16 3.31
N PRO A 724 9.12 17.46 3.67
CA PRO A 724 10.19 17.98 4.51
C PRO A 724 10.23 17.34 5.91
N MET A 725 9.08 16.90 6.45
CA MET A 725 9.05 16.19 7.74
C MET A 725 9.61 14.77 7.66
N HIS A 726 9.35 14.02 6.59
CA HIS A 726 9.98 12.72 6.41
C HIS A 726 11.48 12.85 6.15
N ALA A 727 11.87 13.86 5.37
CA ALA A 727 13.26 14.18 5.11
C ALA A 727 14.01 14.65 6.38
N SER A 728 13.36 15.38 7.29
CA SER A 728 13.95 15.79 8.57
C SER A 728 14.18 14.59 9.50
N VAL A 729 13.24 13.64 9.55
CA VAL A 729 13.43 12.37 10.29
C VAL A 729 14.52 11.52 9.63
N ALA A 730 14.57 11.44 8.31
CA ALA A 730 15.64 10.74 7.59
C ALA A 730 17.02 11.34 7.93
N ARG A 731 17.13 12.67 7.98
CA ARG A 731 18.35 13.37 8.40
C ARG A 731 18.69 13.11 9.87
N TYR A 732 17.72 13.03 10.77
CA TYR A 732 17.98 12.65 12.15
C TYR A 732 18.59 11.24 12.25
N ILE A 733 18.03 10.28 11.52
CA ILE A 733 18.57 8.91 11.46
C ILE A 733 20.01 8.93 10.91
N MET A 734 20.25 9.62 9.80
CA MET A 734 21.55 9.62 9.11
C MET A 734 22.63 10.47 9.79
N ASN A 735 22.28 11.53 10.52
CA ASN A 735 23.25 12.49 11.05
C ASN A 735 23.48 12.36 12.56
N GLU A 736 22.46 11.95 13.31
CA GLU A 736 22.52 11.95 14.77
C GLU A 736 22.51 10.54 15.35
N LEU A 737 21.66 9.64 14.83
CA LEU A 737 21.63 8.25 15.29
C LEU A 737 22.76 7.43 14.68
N TYR A 738 22.83 7.42 13.35
CA TYR A 738 23.73 6.54 12.60
C TYR A 738 24.48 7.31 11.51
N PRO A 739 25.42 8.19 11.92
CA PRO A 739 26.31 8.92 11.01
C PRO A 739 26.91 8.02 9.95
N ARG A 740 26.70 8.42 8.71
CA ARG A 740 27.29 7.80 7.53
C ARG A 740 28.81 7.63 7.67
N LYS A 741 29.35 6.46 7.28
CA LYS A 741 30.80 6.24 7.16
C LYS A 741 31.31 6.53 5.76
N VAL A 742 32.58 6.94 5.67
CA VAL A 742 33.21 7.42 4.42
C VAL A 742 33.34 6.29 3.37
N ASN A 743 33.65 5.07 3.77
CA ASN A 743 34.03 3.95 2.88
C ASN A 743 33.02 2.79 2.85
N GLU A 744 31.74 3.10 2.87
CA GLU A 744 30.68 2.09 2.85
C GLU A 744 30.55 1.44 1.47
N PRO A 745 30.71 0.10 1.35
CA PRO A 745 30.53 -0.60 0.10
C PRO A 745 29.05 -0.61 -0.28
N THR A 746 28.76 -0.37 -1.56
CA THR A 746 27.40 -0.42 -2.10
C THR A 746 27.38 -1.21 -3.41
N SER A 747 26.24 -1.83 -3.71
CA SER A 747 25.98 -2.49 -5.00
C SER A 747 26.05 -1.50 -6.18
N PHE A 748 25.98 -0.20 -5.91
CA PHE A 748 25.99 0.90 -6.88
C PHE A 748 26.98 2.02 -6.47
N PRO A 749 28.29 1.85 -6.74
CA PRO A 749 29.34 2.69 -6.15
C PRO A 749 29.30 4.16 -6.59
N MET A 750 28.67 4.48 -7.73
CA MET A 750 28.55 5.85 -8.24
C MET A 750 27.31 6.60 -7.73
N ALA A 751 26.36 5.94 -7.06
CA ALA A 751 25.07 6.55 -6.70
C ALA A 751 25.20 7.85 -5.89
N ARG A 752 26.21 7.93 -5.02
CA ARG A 752 26.49 9.12 -4.19
C ARG A 752 26.77 10.37 -5.01
N PHE A 753 27.32 10.23 -6.22
CA PHE A 753 27.62 11.39 -7.06
C PHE A 753 26.36 12.00 -7.69
N PHE A 754 25.26 11.25 -7.77
CA PHE A 754 23.99 11.71 -8.38
C PHE A 754 23.09 12.48 -7.41
N LEU A 755 23.43 12.51 -6.12
CA LEU A 755 22.65 13.16 -5.07
C LEU A 755 22.92 14.67 -5.03
N THR A 756 22.53 15.39 -6.09
CA THR A 756 22.82 16.81 -6.26
C THR A 756 21.80 17.73 -5.57
N ASN A 757 20.55 17.29 -5.42
CA ASN A 757 19.52 18.02 -4.65
C ASN A 757 19.74 17.88 -3.14
N LYS A 758 20.29 18.92 -2.52
CA LYS A 758 20.63 18.89 -1.08
C LYS A 758 19.48 19.24 -0.15
N HIS A 759 18.55 20.10 -0.55
CA HIS A 759 17.48 20.60 0.32
C HIS A 759 18.04 21.19 1.63
N GLU A 760 18.94 22.19 1.54
CA GLU A 760 19.66 22.76 2.69
C GLU A 760 18.74 23.36 3.76
N GLY A 761 17.48 23.69 3.43
CA GLY A 761 16.46 24.17 4.37
C GLY A 761 15.83 23.09 5.26
N VAL A 762 16.13 21.80 5.08
CA VAL A 762 15.57 20.70 5.89
C VAL A 762 16.57 20.30 6.98
N SER A 763 16.29 20.68 8.24
CA SER A 763 17.09 20.27 9.41
C SER A 763 16.67 18.90 9.94
N ALA A 764 17.54 18.22 10.68
CA ALA A 764 17.18 16.98 11.37
C ALA A 764 16.08 17.21 12.42
N PHE A 765 15.14 16.28 12.53
CA PHE A 765 14.08 16.28 13.54
C PHE A 765 14.00 14.94 14.25
N ASN A 766 14.14 14.95 15.57
CA ASN A 766 14.00 13.78 16.42
C ASN A 766 12.51 13.53 16.77
N PRO A 767 11.86 12.47 16.27
CA PRO A 767 10.44 12.24 16.50
C PRO A 767 10.13 11.65 17.88
N SER A 768 11.13 11.25 18.69
CA SER A 768 10.94 10.44 19.91
C SER A 768 9.91 10.96 20.91
N LYS A 769 9.73 12.29 21.03
CA LYS A 769 8.78 12.92 21.97
C LYS A 769 7.36 13.05 21.43
N SER A 770 7.17 12.86 20.13
CA SER A 770 5.89 13.01 19.44
C SER A 770 5.31 11.67 18.98
N LEU A 771 5.89 10.53 19.36
CA LEU A 771 5.37 9.24 18.94
C LEU A 771 4.24 8.75 19.85
N PRO A 772 3.22 8.08 19.29
CA PRO A 772 2.27 7.30 20.08
C PRO A 772 2.99 6.12 20.77
N LYS A 773 2.31 5.46 21.70
CA LYS A 773 2.78 4.24 22.35
C LYS A 773 2.79 3.04 21.43
N ALA A 774 1.99 3.07 20.35
CA ALA A 774 1.99 2.04 19.33
C ALA A 774 1.68 2.57 17.92
N ARG A 775 2.15 1.81 16.92
CA ARG A 775 1.87 2.03 15.49
C ARG A 775 1.51 0.73 14.82
N TYR A 776 0.38 0.71 14.12
CA TYR A 776 0.02 -0.37 13.20
C TYR A 776 0.47 -0.02 11.78
N PHE A 777 1.15 -0.94 11.10
CA PHE A 777 1.46 -0.90 9.67
C PHE A 777 0.63 -1.98 8.97
N GLU A 778 -0.54 -1.61 8.45
CA GLU A 778 -1.58 -2.58 8.06
C GLU A 778 -1.09 -3.54 6.97
N SER A 779 -0.49 -2.98 5.91
CA SER A 779 0.02 -3.77 4.78
C SER A 779 1.20 -4.66 5.14
N MET A 780 2.01 -4.28 6.14
CA MET A 780 3.11 -5.10 6.68
C MET A 780 2.59 -6.19 7.63
N GLY A 781 1.37 -6.04 8.16
CA GLY A 781 0.81 -6.92 9.18
C GLY A 781 1.59 -6.87 10.49
N GLN A 782 2.07 -5.70 10.89
CA GLN A 782 2.94 -5.52 12.06
C GLN A 782 2.47 -4.33 12.92
N PHE A 783 2.32 -4.58 14.22
CA PHE A 783 2.17 -3.55 15.23
C PHE A 783 3.49 -3.38 15.96
N PHE A 784 3.91 -2.15 16.20
CA PHE A 784 5.06 -1.83 17.03
C PHE A 784 4.60 -1.06 18.25
N MET A 785 5.18 -1.35 19.41
CA MET A 785 4.87 -0.73 20.70
C MET A 785 6.16 -0.30 21.37
N ARG A 786 6.18 0.86 22.02
CA ARG A 786 7.35 1.28 22.82
C ARG A 786 7.01 2.23 23.96
N SER A 787 7.76 2.16 25.06
CA SER A 787 7.64 3.11 26.18
C SER A 787 8.23 4.48 25.82
N GLY A 788 9.24 4.48 24.95
CA GLY A 788 10.01 5.62 24.47
C GLY A 788 10.95 5.20 23.33
N SER A 789 12.05 5.92 23.11
CA SER A 789 13.02 5.65 22.02
C SER A 789 14.48 5.56 22.49
N GLY A 790 14.72 5.48 23.80
CA GLY A 790 16.05 5.39 24.41
C GLY A 790 16.50 3.96 24.75
N PRO A 791 17.76 3.79 25.17
CA PRO A 791 18.35 2.48 25.47
C PRO A 791 17.70 1.74 26.65
N ASP A 792 17.03 2.46 27.55
CA ASP A 792 16.32 1.90 28.71
C ASP A 792 14.84 1.61 28.44
N ASP A 793 14.33 1.97 27.27
CA ASP A 793 12.93 1.78 26.91
C ASP A 793 12.60 0.32 26.56
N THR A 794 11.32 -0.01 26.71
CA THR A 794 10.75 -1.28 26.29
C THR A 794 10.21 -1.13 24.88
N TYR A 795 10.48 -2.13 24.05
CA TYR A 795 10.04 -2.22 22.66
C TYR A 795 9.35 -3.56 22.46
N ALA A 796 8.28 -3.59 21.69
CA ALA A 796 7.61 -4.82 21.32
C ALA A 796 7.04 -4.76 19.91
N THR A 797 6.87 -5.91 19.29
CA THR A 797 6.10 -6.05 18.04
C THR A 797 5.07 -7.17 18.17
N PHE A 798 3.97 -7.06 17.43
CA PHE A 798 2.91 -8.06 17.33
C PHE A 798 2.52 -8.22 15.86
N THR A 799 2.37 -9.46 15.39
CA THR A 799 2.20 -9.76 13.96
C THR A 799 0.81 -10.29 13.63
N VAL A 800 0.30 -9.89 12.47
CA VAL A 800 -0.94 -10.39 11.86
C VAL A 800 -0.69 -10.69 10.38
N SER A 801 -1.72 -11.11 9.66
CA SER A 801 -1.58 -11.35 8.22
C SER A 801 -1.29 -10.06 7.46
N SER A 802 -0.46 -10.20 6.44
CA SER A 802 -0.09 -9.16 5.49
C SER A 802 -0.44 -9.63 4.10
N ASN A 803 -0.70 -8.69 3.19
CA ASN A 803 -0.81 -9.01 1.76
C ASN A 803 0.57 -9.26 1.12
N LEU A 804 1.65 -9.02 1.87
CA LEU A 804 3.03 -9.29 1.49
C LEU A 804 3.46 -10.66 2.00
N LEU A 805 3.70 -11.58 1.06
CA LEU A 805 4.01 -12.97 1.35
C LEU A 805 5.49 -13.31 1.27
N ASN A 806 6.27 -12.52 0.53
CA ASN A 806 7.69 -12.78 0.37
C ASN A 806 8.42 -12.69 1.71
N HIS A 807 9.10 -13.77 2.07
CA HIS A 807 9.90 -13.91 3.29
C HIS A 807 9.10 -13.89 4.62
N LYS A 808 7.76 -13.99 4.55
CA LYS A 808 6.88 -14.10 5.73
C LYS A 808 6.87 -15.55 6.28
N HIS A 809 6.74 -15.71 7.59
CA HIS A 809 6.61 -17.01 8.26
C HIS A 809 5.15 -17.35 8.65
N TYR A 810 4.93 -18.60 9.07
CA TYR A 810 3.66 -19.08 9.63
C TYR A 810 3.50 -18.63 11.09
N ASP A 811 3.47 -17.32 11.30
CA ASP A 811 3.70 -16.65 12.58
C ASP A 811 2.62 -15.64 12.96
N ASN A 812 1.41 -15.76 12.41
CA ASN A 812 0.33 -14.84 12.79
C ASN A 812 0.03 -14.95 14.29
N ASN A 813 -0.24 -13.81 14.95
CA ASN A 813 -0.33 -13.66 16.41
C ASN A 813 0.99 -13.81 17.18
N ASN A 814 2.16 -13.84 16.50
CA ASN A 814 3.46 -13.79 17.19
C ASN A 814 3.66 -12.43 17.86
N PHE A 815 4.44 -12.41 18.94
CA PHE A 815 4.89 -11.18 19.57
C PHE A 815 6.35 -11.28 19.98
N LEU A 816 7.06 -10.15 19.95
CA LEU A 816 8.45 -10.05 20.39
C LEU A 816 8.60 -8.86 21.34
N ILE A 817 9.44 -8.98 22.35
CA ILE A 817 9.70 -7.97 23.36
C ILE A 817 11.22 -7.83 23.54
N TYR A 818 11.69 -6.58 23.42
CA TYR A 818 13.07 -6.18 23.68
C TYR A 818 13.09 -5.20 24.87
N LYS A 819 13.95 -5.50 25.85
CA LYS A 819 14.25 -4.62 26.99
C LYS A 819 15.68 -4.89 27.41
N LYS A 820 16.62 -4.01 27.02
CA LYS A 820 18.07 -4.18 27.24
C LYS A 820 18.62 -5.56 26.80
N GLY A 821 18.02 -6.11 25.74
CA GLY A 821 18.25 -7.45 25.23
C GLY A 821 16.96 -8.11 24.73
N PHE A 822 17.10 -9.09 23.85
CA PHE A 822 16.00 -9.92 23.34
C PHE A 822 15.48 -10.90 24.39
N VAL A 823 14.46 -10.51 25.15
CA VAL A 823 13.88 -11.31 26.24
C VAL A 823 12.81 -12.30 25.77
N THR A 824 12.27 -12.08 24.58
CA THR A 824 11.57 -13.10 23.76
C THR A 824 12.23 -13.15 22.38
N LEU A 825 12.08 -14.26 21.66
CA LEU A 825 12.74 -14.45 20.36
C LEU A 825 11.78 -14.92 19.27
N ASP A 826 12.14 -14.56 18.04
CA ASP A 826 11.79 -15.27 16.82
C ASP A 826 12.95 -16.24 16.53
N THR A 827 12.69 -17.55 16.43
CA THR A 827 13.73 -18.57 16.58
C THR A 827 14.04 -19.32 15.31
N GLY A 828 15.21 -19.95 15.27
CA GLY A 828 15.88 -20.41 14.06
C GLY A 828 16.68 -19.28 13.41
N THR A 829 17.18 -19.53 12.20
CA THR A 829 17.81 -18.50 11.36
C THR A 829 17.71 -18.94 9.91
N ARG A 830 17.77 -17.99 8.96
CA ARG A 830 17.82 -18.29 7.53
C ARG A 830 19.04 -19.18 7.17
N PRO A 831 18.84 -20.44 6.73
CA PRO A 831 19.93 -21.37 6.39
C PRO A 831 19.97 -21.69 4.88
N ASP A 832 20.99 -22.44 4.47
CA ASP A 832 20.95 -23.22 3.21
C ASP A 832 20.57 -24.69 3.53
N GLY A 833 19.28 -25.01 3.78
CA GLY A 833 18.81 -26.39 4.03
C GLY A 833 17.38 -26.53 4.56
N ILE A 834 16.99 -27.74 4.99
CA ILE A 834 15.60 -28.07 5.39
C ILE A 834 15.14 -27.38 6.68
N HIS A 835 16.05 -26.89 7.52
CA HIS A 835 15.73 -26.07 8.70
C HIS A 835 14.78 -24.91 8.36
N LEU A 836 14.99 -24.29 7.18
CA LEU A 836 14.15 -23.21 6.63
C LEU A 836 12.67 -23.60 6.59
N SER A 837 12.35 -24.80 6.12
CA SER A 837 10.96 -25.24 5.90
C SER A 837 10.39 -26.13 7.01
N HIS A 838 11.24 -26.69 7.89
CA HIS A 838 10.81 -27.65 8.90
C HIS A 838 10.77 -27.08 10.31
N TYR A 839 11.47 -25.97 10.58
CA TYR A 839 11.44 -25.31 11.88
C TYR A 839 11.28 -23.79 11.74
N TYR A 840 12.25 -23.13 11.10
CA TYR A 840 12.41 -21.68 11.11
C TYR A 840 11.16 -20.91 10.68
N SER A 841 10.57 -21.26 9.54
CA SER A 841 9.36 -20.62 9.03
C SER A 841 8.06 -21.08 9.71
N ARG A 842 8.11 -22.07 10.62
CA ARG A 842 6.93 -22.78 11.13
C ARG A 842 6.49 -22.25 12.49
N THR A 843 5.20 -22.32 12.79
CA THR A 843 4.60 -21.70 14.00
C THR A 843 5.29 -22.10 15.31
N ILE A 844 5.83 -23.32 15.41
CA ILE A 844 6.57 -23.81 16.58
C ILE A 844 7.86 -23.04 16.89
N ALA A 845 8.37 -22.23 15.96
CA ALA A 845 9.52 -21.35 16.16
C ALA A 845 9.15 -19.94 16.67
N HIS A 846 7.87 -19.67 16.91
CA HIS A 846 7.32 -18.35 17.21
C HIS A 846 6.51 -18.36 18.51
N ASN A 847 6.32 -17.20 19.14
CA ASN A 847 5.57 -17.03 20.40
C ASN A 847 4.05 -17.11 20.16
N CYS A 848 3.59 -18.25 19.66
CA CYS A 848 2.25 -18.50 19.16
C CYS A 848 1.53 -19.58 19.98
N VAL A 849 0.37 -20.01 19.50
CA VAL A 849 -0.34 -21.20 19.98
C VAL A 849 -0.32 -22.30 18.93
N THR A 850 -0.29 -23.56 19.36
CA THR A 850 -0.40 -24.73 18.48
C THR A 850 -1.57 -25.60 18.91
N ILE A 851 -2.25 -26.23 17.95
CA ILE A 851 -3.31 -27.20 18.16
C ILE A 851 -3.00 -28.40 17.29
N ARG A 852 -2.58 -29.51 17.89
CA ARG A 852 -2.04 -30.65 17.15
C ARG A 852 -3.14 -31.62 16.73
N MET A 853 -3.55 -31.55 15.47
CA MET A 853 -4.45 -32.50 14.82
C MET A 853 -3.64 -33.69 14.27
N PRO A 854 -3.89 -34.94 14.68
CA PRO A 854 -3.18 -36.11 14.17
C PRO A 854 -3.29 -36.23 12.64
N GLY A 855 -2.18 -36.56 11.98
CA GLY A 855 -2.13 -36.79 10.52
C GLY A 855 -2.22 -35.52 9.65
N GLU A 856 -2.26 -34.32 10.24
CA GLU A 856 -2.23 -33.08 9.47
C GLU A 856 -0.92 -32.94 8.68
N VAL A 857 -1.05 -32.58 7.40
CA VAL A 857 0.05 -32.24 6.51
C VAL A 857 0.16 -30.73 6.44
N LEU A 858 1.33 -30.21 6.78
CA LEU A 858 1.60 -28.78 6.80
C LEU A 858 2.33 -28.34 5.53
N PRO A 859 2.11 -27.09 5.07
CA PRO A 859 2.67 -26.60 3.82
C PRO A 859 4.19 -26.50 3.90
N ARG A 860 4.85 -26.75 2.75
CA ARG A 860 6.29 -26.55 2.59
C ARG A 860 6.58 -25.08 2.33
N TYR A 861 7.59 -24.54 3.01
CA TYR A 861 8.15 -23.22 2.73
C TYR A 861 9.12 -23.25 1.53
N TRP A 862 9.50 -22.09 1.01
CA TRP A 862 10.47 -22.02 -0.09
C TRP A 862 11.86 -22.50 0.35
N GLY A 863 12.74 -22.78 -0.62
CA GLY A 863 14.10 -23.26 -0.39
C GLY A 863 14.32 -24.73 -0.73
N SER A 864 15.59 -25.13 -0.75
CA SER A 864 16.04 -26.48 -1.10
C SER A 864 16.78 -27.13 0.06
N ARG A 865 16.76 -28.47 0.13
CA ARG A 865 17.57 -29.22 1.09
C ARG A 865 19.06 -29.10 0.77
N ALA A 866 19.91 -29.17 1.79
CA ALA A 866 21.34 -29.36 1.57
C ALA A 866 21.61 -30.76 1.00
N PRO A 867 22.70 -30.98 0.24
CA PRO A 867 22.97 -32.24 -0.44
C PRO A 867 22.95 -33.48 0.47
N HIS A 868 23.42 -33.35 1.72
CA HIS A 868 23.53 -34.40 2.73
C HIS A 868 22.28 -34.58 3.61
N GLU A 869 21.28 -33.71 3.49
CA GLU A 869 20.05 -33.80 4.27
C GLU A 869 19.06 -34.79 3.64
N ALA A 870 18.35 -35.56 4.49
CA ALA A 870 17.24 -36.40 4.07
C ALA A 870 16.03 -35.54 3.62
N ASP A 871 15.24 -36.05 2.67
CA ASP A 871 14.00 -35.41 2.21
C ASP A 871 12.82 -35.84 3.09
N ASP A 872 12.92 -35.50 4.37
CA ASP A 872 11.85 -35.78 5.34
C ASP A 872 10.61 -34.91 5.04
N PRO A 873 9.40 -35.37 5.43
CA PRO A 873 8.21 -34.54 5.33
C PRO A 873 8.26 -33.39 6.36
N VAL A 874 7.59 -32.30 6.00
CA VAL A 874 7.37 -31.16 6.89
C VAL A 874 6.71 -31.64 8.20
N PRO A 875 7.26 -31.31 9.39
CA PRO A 875 6.76 -31.83 10.66
C PRO A 875 5.37 -31.28 10.97
N ASN A 876 4.55 -32.11 11.62
CA ASN A 876 3.28 -31.67 12.18
C ASN A 876 3.54 -31.00 13.53
N ASP A 877 3.83 -29.71 13.45
CA ASP A 877 4.13 -28.87 14.61
C ASP A 877 2.85 -28.37 15.31
N GLY A 878 1.65 -28.78 14.84
CA GLY A 878 0.36 -28.29 15.31
C GLY A 878 0.06 -26.84 14.93
N GLY A 879 0.91 -26.23 14.10
CA GLY A 879 0.89 -24.82 13.76
C GLY A 879 -0.12 -24.43 12.67
N GLN A 880 0.14 -23.25 12.11
CA GLN A 880 -0.61 -22.64 11.03
C GLN A 880 -0.29 -23.32 9.70
N ASN A 881 -1.27 -23.30 8.79
CA ASN A 881 -1.15 -23.78 7.41
C ASN A 881 -1.47 -22.69 6.37
N ASN A 882 -1.79 -21.47 6.81
CA ASN A 882 -2.12 -20.36 5.92
C ASN A 882 -1.56 -19.02 6.46
N LEU A 883 -0.83 -18.31 5.58
CA LEU A 883 -0.12 -17.06 5.90
C LEU A 883 -1.02 -15.81 5.90
N THR A 884 -2.15 -15.83 5.20
CA THR A 884 -2.94 -14.62 4.87
C THR A 884 -4.27 -14.51 5.62
N SER A 885 -4.62 -15.50 6.42
CA SER A 885 -5.99 -15.68 6.93
C SER A 885 -6.16 -15.34 8.41
N THR A 886 -5.40 -14.35 8.88
CA THR A 886 -5.59 -13.68 10.18
C THR A 886 -6.18 -12.28 9.98
N LYS A 887 -6.97 -11.81 10.96
CA LYS A 887 -7.55 -10.47 10.95
C LYS A 887 -7.24 -9.75 12.26
N ALA A 888 -6.68 -8.55 12.19
CA ALA A 888 -6.80 -7.61 13.30
C ALA A 888 -8.30 -7.27 13.43
N VAL A 889 -8.84 -7.39 14.64
CA VAL A 889 -10.28 -7.13 14.91
C VAL A 889 -10.48 -5.95 15.85
N ALA A 890 -9.47 -5.57 16.63
CA ALA A 890 -9.47 -4.37 17.43
C ALA A 890 -8.05 -3.85 17.64
N PHE A 891 -7.92 -2.53 17.69
CA PHE A 891 -6.68 -1.85 18.05
C PHE A 891 -7.02 -0.52 18.70
N ASP A 892 -6.51 -0.29 19.91
CA ASP A 892 -6.51 1.02 20.54
C ASP A 892 -5.13 1.33 21.14
N GLU A 893 -4.83 2.61 21.22
CA GLU A 893 -3.58 3.15 21.70
C GLU A 893 -3.88 4.38 22.57
N GLN A 894 -3.48 4.31 23.83
CA GLN A 894 -3.60 5.36 24.83
C GLN A 894 -2.25 5.56 25.53
N ASP A 895 -2.11 6.59 26.35
CA ASP A 895 -0.87 6.80 27.12
C ASP A 895 -0.67 5.71 28.19
N GLU A 896 -1.76 5.22 28.77
CA GLU A 896 -1.76 4.25 29.86
C GLU A 896 -1.75 2.79 29.38
N TYR A 897 -2.22 2.50 28.17
CA TYR A 897 -2.26 1.16 27.61
C TYR A 897 -2.34 1.13 26.08
N VAL A 898 -1.97 -0.01 25.50
CA VAL A 898 -2.23 -0.37 24.10
C VAL A 898 -2.98 -1.69 24.11
N TYR A 899 -4.05 -1.78 23.33
CA TYR A 899 -4.83 -3.01 23.19
C TYR A 899 -4.88 -3.44 21.73
N ILE A 900 -4.56 -4.71 21.48
CA ILE A 900 -4.62 -5.34 20.16
C ILE A 900 -5.45 -6.61 20.31
N ALA A 901 -6.39 -6.86 19.40
CA ALA A 901 -7.05 -8.15 19.28
C ALA A 901 -6.96 -8.67 17.85
N SER A 902 -6.64 -9.94 17.71
CA SER A 902 -6.52 -10.59 16.40
C SER A 902 -7.05 -12.01 16.39
N ASP A 903 -7.88 -12.28 15.38
CA ASP A 903 -8.45 -13.59 15.08
C ASP A 903 -7.61 -14.28 14.00
N ALA A 904 -6.86 -15.30 14.40
CA ALA A 904 -6.00 -16.10 13.53
C ALA A 904 -6.64 -17.43 13.13
N THR A 905 -7.94 -17.63 13.36
CA THR A 905 -8.62 -18.91 13.11
C THR A 905 -8.39 -19.41 11.68
N GLY A 906 -8.45 -18.50 10.68
CA GLY A 906 -8.24 -18.86 9.28
C GLY A 906 -6.81 -19.24 8.92
N SER A 907 -5.82 -18.94 9.78
CA SER A 907 -4.43 -19.36 9.59
C SER A 907 -4.19 -20.83 9.95
N TYR A 908 -5.15 -21.47 10.62
CA TYR A 908 -5.12 -22.88 10.98
C TYR A 908 -6.08 -23.69 10.09
N ASN A 909 -5.88 -25.01 10.05
CA ASN A 909 -6.77 -25.91 9.33
C ASN A 909 -8.20 -25.85 9.92
N SER A 910 -9.22 -25.70 9.06
CA SER A 910 -10.62 -25.63 9.49
C SER A 910 -11.14 -26.93 10.14
N LEU A 911 -10.48 -28.06 9.90
CA LEU A 911 -10.78 -29.33 10.59
C LEU A 911 -10.17 -29.41 12.00
N LYS A 912 -9.25 -28.50 12.35
CA LYS A 912 -8.50 -28.49 13.62
C LYS A 912 -9.14 -27.58 14.67
N THR A 913 -9.66 -26.42 14.27
CA THR A 913 -10.12 -25.38 15.21
C THR A 913 -11.27 -24.55 14.64
N ASN A 914 -12.17 -24.10 15.53
CA ASN A 914 -13.23 -23.13 15.23
C ASN A 914 -12.89 -21.73 15.73
N LEU A 915 -11.86 -21.58 16.59
CA LEU A 915 -11.44 -20.28 17.09
C LEU A 915 -9.97 -20.30 17.52
N VAL A 916 -9.22 -19.31 17.06
CA VAL A 916 -7.91 -18.92 17.60
C VAL A 916 -7.87 -17.40 17.70
N LEU A 917 -8.29 -16.86 18.86
CA LEU A 917 -8.31 -15.43 19.15
C LEU A 917 -7.20 -15.09 20.14
N ARG A 918 -6.39 -14.07 19.85
CA ARG A 918 -5.45 -13.44 20.78
C ARG A 918 -5.86 -12.01 21.08
N GLN A 919 -5.82 -11.64 22.36
CA GLN A 919 -5.93 -10.28 22.87
C GLN A 919 -4.64 -9.95 23.61
N PHE A 920 -3.93 -8.92 23.16
CA PHE A 920 -2.62 -8.50 23.64
C PHE A 920 -2.71 -7.08 24.19
N VAL A 921 -2.43 -6.92 25.48
CA VAL A 921 -2.46 -5.62 26.16
C VAL A 921 -1.04 -5.27 26.58
N TYR A 922 -0.52 -4.15 26.09
CA TYR A 922 0.71 -3.55 26.61
C TYR A 922 0.36 -2.44 27.58
N LEU A 923 0.99 -2.47 28.76
CA LEU A 923 0.83 -1.53 29.86
C LEU A 923 2.19 -0.85 30.08
N PRO A 924 2.43 0.30 29.43
CA PRO A 924 3.70 1.00 29.54
C PRO A 924 4.08 1.30 31.00
N PRO A 925 5.39 1.21 31.34
CA PRO A 925 6.50 0.92 30.42
C PRO A 925 6.79 -0.58 30.19
N ASP A 926 6.36 -1.49 31.05
CA ASP A 926 7.08 -2.77 31.21
C ASP A 926 6.20 -4.03 31.33
N ASN A 927 4.86 -3.91 31.26
CA ASN A 927 3.97 -5.04 31.51
C ASN A 927 3.12 -5.40 30.28
N PHE A 928 2.87 -6.68 30.10
CA PHE A 928 2.06 -7.22 29.01
C PHE A 928 1.09 -8.27 29.54
N VAL A 929 -0.16 -8.23 29.08
CA VAL A 929 -1.16 -9.25 29.35
C VAL A 929 -1.54 -9.92 28.04
N VAL A 930 -1.31 -11.23 27.94
CA VAL A 930 -1.61 -12.03 26.74
C VAL A 930 -2.76 -12.97 27.06
N PHE A 931 -3.88 -12.80 26.37
CA PHE A 931 -5.07 -13.60 26.53
C PHE A 931 -5.43 -14.31 25.23
N ASP A 932 -5.46 -15.63 25.24
CA ASP A 932 -5.87 -16.46 24.10
C ASP A 932 -7.16 -17.21 24.42
N ARG A 933 -8.04 -17.31 23.42
CA ARG A 933 -9.19 -18.22 23.45
C ARG A 933 -9.11 -19.18 22.27
N LEU A 934 -9.08 -20.47 22.57
CA LEU A 934 -8.98 -21.54 21.59
C LEU A 934 -10.23 -22.41 21.65
N ASN A 935 -10.76 -22.79 20.48
CA ASN A 935 -11.79 -23.83 20.37
C ASN A 935 -11.32 -24.88 19.36
N ALA A 936 -10.78 -26.00 19.84
CA ALA A 936 -10.48 -27.12 18.95
C ALA A 936 -11.77 -27.86 18.56
N THR A 937 -11.79 -28.44 17.37
CA THR A 937 -12.90 -29.29 16.90
C THR A 937 -12.97 -30.62 17.67
N ASN A 938 -11.87 -31.04 18.29
CA ASN A 938 -11.77 -32.24 19.11
C ASN A 938 -11.01 -31.95 20.40
N ALA A 939 -11.62 -32.29 21.55
CA ALA A 939 -11.01 -32.11 22.87
C ALA A 939 -9.64 -32.77 23.04
N SER A 940 -9.41 -33.88 22.34
CA SER A 940 -8.16 -34.65 22.41
C SER A 940 -6.97 -33.99 21.70
N TYR A 941 -7.19 -32.96 20.88
CA TYR A 941 -6.10 -32.26 20.19
C TYR A 941 -5.28 -31.47 21.20
N PRO A 942 -3.98 -31.80 21.40
CA PRO A 942 -3.13 -31.08 22.34
C PRO A 942 -3.00 -29.62 21.94
N LYS A 943 -3.17 -28.72 22.91
CA LYS A 943 -3.00 -27.28 22.71
C LYS A 943 -1.84 -26.78 23.53
N LYS A 944 -0.98 -25.94 22.93
CA LYS A 944 0.18 -25.38 23.61
C LYS A 944 0.28 -23.89 23.33
N TRP A 945 0.59 -23.13 24.36
CA TRP A 945 1.08 -21.75 24.26
C TRP A 945 2.60 -21.73 24.34
N LEU A 946 3.26 -20.96 23.48
CA LEU A 946 4.71 -20.97 23.29
C LEU A 946 5.35 -19.63 23.68
N LEU A 947 6.51 -19.69 24.34
CA LEU A 947 7.40 -18.53 24.51
C LEU A 947 8.88 -18.93 24.40
N HIS A 948 9.63 -18.23 23.58
CA HIS A 948 11.00 -18.58 23.18
C HIS A 948 12.04 -17.67 23.83
N THR A 949 13.18 -18.25 24.21
CA THR A 949 14.23 -17.58 25.00
C THR A 949 15.64 -17.97 24.53
N ALA A 950 16.59 -17.04 24.68
CA ALA A 950 17.97 -17.22 24.23
C ALA A 950 18.76 -18.23 25.08
N TYR A 951 18.41 -18.35 26.36
CA TYR A 951 19.10 -19.14 27.37
C TYR A 951 18.10 -19.94 28.21
N PRO A 952 18.55 -20.98 28.96
CA PRO A 952 17.65 -21.79 29.76
C PRO A 952 16.81 -20.95 30.74
N PRO A 953 15.47 -20.98 30.65
CA PRO A 953 14.59 -20.33 31.61
C PRO A 953 14.70 -20.99 33.00
N GLN A 954 14.39 -20.22 34.03
CA GLN A 954 14.42 -20.65 35.42
C GLN A 954 13.00 -20.68 35.98
N GLN A 955 12.54 -21.85 36.40
CA GLN A 955 11.23 -22.01 37.00
C GLN A 955 11.23 -21.48 38.44
N VAL A 956 10.20 -20.71 38.78
CA VAL A 956 10.00 -20.10 40.09
C VAL A 956 8.90 -20.84 40.86
N SER A 957 7.84 -21.20 40.15
CA SER A 957 6.73 -22.01 40.63
C SER A 957 6.14 -22.80 39.46
N PRO A 958 5.17 -23.73 39.67
CA PRO A 958 4.56 -24.48 38.57
C PRO A 958 3.94 -23.60 37.47
N GLN A 959 3.56 -22.36 37.78
CA GLN A 959 2.95 -21.39 36.86
C GLN A 959 3.84 -20.19 36.54
N GLU A 960 5.09 -20.14 37.00
CA GLU A 960 5.93 -18.94 36.88
C GLU A 960 7.38 -19.27 36.56
N PHE A 961 7.97 -18.50 35.66
CA PHE A 961 9.38 -18.60 35.30
C PHE A 961 9.97 -17.22 34.98
N TYR A 962 11.30 -17.13 34.98
CA TYR A 962 12.02 -16.01 34.43
C TYR A 962 13.09 -16.46 33.43
N ALA A 963 13.40 -15.58 32.48
CA ALA A 963 14.49 -15.75 31.54
C ALA A 963 15.24 -14.42 31.37
N SER A 964 16.49 -14.47 30.91
CA SER A 964 17.30 -13.27 30.73
C SER A 964 18.16 -13.39 29.48
N HIS A 965 18.40 -12.26 28.84
CA HIS A 965 19.34 -12.13 27.73
C HIS A 965 19.99 -10.76 27.82
N GLU A 966 21.31 -10.70 27.69
CA GLU A 966 22.11 -9.50 28.00
C GLU A 966 21.74 -8.93 29.39
N GLN A 967 21.31 -7.67 29.47
CA GLN A 967 20.86 -7.02 30.72
C GLN A 967 19.34 -7.10 30.90
N GLY A 968 18.62 -7.63 29.92
CA GLY A 968 17.17 -7.80 29.97
C GLY A 968 16.74 -8.99 30.80
N ARG A 969 15.61 -8.84 31.48
CA ARG A 969 14.90 -9.93 32.16
C ARG A 969 13.42 -9.90 31.83
N LEU A 970 12.88 -11.08 31.60
CA LEU A 970 11.44 -11.37 31.52
C LEU A 970 11.04 -12.25 32.69
N VAL A 971 9.93 -11.92 33.35
CA VAL A 971 9.21 -12.78 34.28
C VAL A 971 7.82 -13.02 33.72
N CYS A 972 7.40 -14.28 33.61
CA CYS A 972 6.10 -14.65 33.07
C CYS A 972 5.35 -15.54 34.07
N LYS A 973 4.11 -15.17 34.37
CA LYS A 973 3.20 -15.91 35.24
C LYS A 973 1.94 -16.30 34.47
N THR A 974 1.66 -17.60 34.43
CA THR A 974 0.42 -18.17 33.91
C THR A 974 -0.69 -17.99 34.95
N ILE A 975 -1.75 -17.28 34.57
CA ILE A 975 -2.95 -17.05 35.37
C ILE A 975 -4.03 -18.08 35.01
N TYR A 976 -4.19 -18.34 33.70
CA TYR A 976 -5.02 -19.42 33.17
C TYR A 976 -4.28 -20.20 32.07
N PRO A 977 -4.52 -21.51 31.91
CA PRO A 977 -5.42 -22.33 32.73
C PRO A 977 -4.86 -22.51 34.15
N GLU A 978 -5.73 -22.57 35.16
CA GLU A 978 -5.30 -22.65 36.57
C GLU A 978 -4.47 -23.91 36.85
N ASN A 979 -4.92 -25.01 36.24
CA ASN A 979 -4.21 -26.28 36.19
C ASN A 979 -3.55 -26.41 34.82
N SER A 980 -2.29 -26.00 34.74
CA SER A 980 -1.47 -26.08 33.53
C SER A 980 -0.26 -26.99 33.75
N THR A 981 0.23 -27.62 32.70
CA THR A 981 1.61 -28.10 32.63
C THR A 981 2.49 -27.02 32.00
N MET A 982 3.72 -26.89 32.50
CA MET A 982 4.74 -25.98 31.96
C MET A 982 6.00 -26.79 31.66
N GLU A 983 6.33 -26.93 30.39
CA GLU A 983 7.48 -27.69 29.91
C GLU A 983 8.57 -26.77 29.35
N PHE A 984 9.83 -27.11 29.62
CA PHE A 984 10.99 -26.39 29.12
C PHE A 984 11.70 -27.25 28.06
N VAL A 985 11.56 -26.88 26.79
CA VAL A 985 12.10 -27.62 25.65
C VAL A 985 13.28 -26.85 25.07
N GLY A 986 14.48 -27.44 25.10
CA GLY A 986 15.67 -26.80 24.57
C GLY A 986 16.97 -27.47 24.98
N GLY A 987 18.08 -26.77 24.73
CA GLY A 987 19.44 -27.27 24.95
C GLY A 987 19.97 -28.12 23.78
N PRO A 988 21.24 -28.55 23.84
CA PRO A 988 21.89 -29.28 22.76
C PRO A 988 21.08 -30.49 22.27
N GLY A 989 20.73 -30.49 20.98
CA GLY A 989 19.93 -31.54 20.33
C GLY A 989 18.41 -31.38 20.50
N LYS A 990 17.94 -30.28 21.10
CA LYS A 990 16.52 -29.95 21.25
C LYS A 990 16.18 -28.47 21.00
N GLN A 991 17.15 -27.64 20.62
CA GLN A 991 16.94 -26.21 20.34
C GLN A 991 15.82 -26.00 19.32
N PHE A 992 15.84 -26.79 18.24
CA PHE A 992 14.92 -26.74 17.11
C PHE A 992 14.02 -27.97 17.07
N TRP A 993 13.61 -28.46 18.26
CA TRP A 993 12.76 -29.64 18.37
C TRP A 993 11.37 -29.37 17.80
N SER A 994 11.03 -30.03 16.69
CA SER A 994 9.69 -30.00 16.11
C SER A 994 9.27 -31.42 15.72
N ASP A 995 8.11 -31.81 16.24
CA ASP A 995 7.55 -33.14 16.10
C ASP A 995 8.44 -34.25 16.71
N TRP A 996 9.16 -35.02 15.88
CA TRP A 996 9.91 -36.21 16.33
C TRP A 996 11.43 -36.00 16.42
N LYS A 997 11.96 -34.85 15.99
CA LYS A 997 13.42 -34.60 16.02
C LYS A 997 13.78 -33.13 16.08
N ASN A 998 15.08 -32.89 16.26
CA ASN A 998 15.70 -31.57 16.15
C ASN A 998 16.10 -31.28 14.70
N TRP A 999 15.64 -30.16 14.15
CA TRP A 999 15.96 -29.72 12.79
C TRP A 999 17.18 -28.78 12.83
N ALA A 1000 18.37 -29.35 13.01
CA ALA A 1000 19.64 -28.60 13.09
C ALA A 1000 19.99 -27.86 11.79
N LEU A 1001 20.89 -26.88 11.88
CA LEU A 1001 21.48 -26.25 10.71
C LEU A 1001 22.39 -27.26 9.97
N PRO A 1002 22.38 -27.27 8.63
CA PRO A 1002 23.04 -28.30 7.83
C PRO A 1002 24.57 -28.32 7.99
N TYR A 1003 25.17 -27.18 8.33
CA TYR A 1003 26.62 -27.03 8.45
C TYR A 1003 27.07 -26.74 9.90
N GLY A 1004 26.20 -27.02 10.88
CA GLY A 1004 26.44 -26.74 12.29
C GLY A 1004 26.27 -25.25 12.66
N GLY A 1005 26.74 -24.88 13.84
CA GLY A 1005 26.60 -23.51 14.37
C GLY A 1005 25.32 -23.25 15.17
N ASP A 1006 24.63 -24.31 15.62
CA ASP A 1006 23.31 -24.23 16.26
C ASP A 1006 23.29 -23.47 17.61
N ASN A 1007 24.44 -23.27 18.25
CA ASN A 1007 24.55 -22.80 19.63
C ASN A 1007 24.48 -21.27 19.77
N HIS A 1008 24.03 -20.54 18.73
CA HIS A 1008 23.90 -19.09 18.80
C HIS A 1008 22.68 -18.70 19.65
N PRO A 1009 22.82 -17.83 20.69
CA PRO A 1009 21.73 -17.50 21.61
C PRO A 1009 20.46 -17.01 20.90
N LEU A 1010 20.61 -16.14 19.90
CA LEU A 1010 19.49 -15.56 19.16
C LEU A 1010 18.80 -16.52 18.19
N TYR A 1011 19.38 -17.68 17.90
CA TYR A 1011 18.64 -18.73 17.19
C TYR A 1011 17.55 -19.35 18.07
N GLY A 1012 17.50 -19.04 19.37
CA GLY A 1012 16.53 -19.60 20.29
C GLY A 1012 16.94 -20.98 20.76
N GLN A 1013 17.54 -21.03 21.94
CA GLN A 1013 18.06 -22.28 22.50
C GLN A 1013 17.00 -23.03 23.31
N TRP A 1014 15.95 -22.33 23.75
CA TRP A 1014 14.89 -22.85 24.62
C TRP A 1014 13.54 -22.23 24.32
N ARG A 1015 12.47 -23.00 24.54
CA ARG A 1015 11.10 -22.52 24.60
C ARG A 1015 10.36 -23.11 25.79
N ILE A 1016 9.35 -22.37 26.23
CA ILE A 1016 8.39 -22.76 27.25
C ILE A 1016 7.11 -23.17 26.54
N GLU A 1017 6.57 -24.33 26.89
CA GLU A 1017 5.28 -24.81 26.40
C GLU A 1017 4.30 -24.91 27.58
N VAL A 1018 3.22 -24.14 27.54
CA VAL A 1018 2.14 -24.22 28.53
C VAL A 1018 0.95 -24.95 27.93
N SER A 1019 0.43 -25.97 28.60
CA SER A 1019 -0.73 -26.74 28.14
C SER A 1019 -1.80 -26.87 29.24
N PRO A 1020 -3.09 -26.97 28.89
CA PRO A 1020 -4.13 -27.32 29.86
C PRO A 1020 -3.90 -28.76 30.38
N ALA A 1021 -4.09 -28.97 31.68
CA ALA A 1021 -3.93 -30.30 32.29
C ALA A 1021 -5.02 -31.30 31.86
N THR A 1022 -6.16 -30.81 31.36
CA THR A 1022 -7.31 -31.63 30.95
C THR A 1022 -7.65 -31.35 29.49
N ALA A 1023 -7.89 -32.42 28.73
CA ALA A 1023 -8.36 -32.34 27.35
C ALA A 1023 -9.80 -31.81 27.28
N GLN A 1024 -10.01 -30.71 26.54
CA GLN A 1024 -11.32 -30.07 26.33
C GLN A 1024 -11.33 -29.30 25.00
N ASN A 1025 -12.50 -28.92 24.50
CA ASN A 1025 -12.57 -28.17 23.24
C ASN A 1025 -12.15 -26.71 23.43
N ASP A 1026 -12.73 -26.06 24.43
CA ASP A 1026 -12.52 -24.65 24.77
C ASP A 1026 -11.42 -24.49 25.82
N ASP A 1027 -10.37 -23.73 25.47
CA ASP A 1027 -9.28 -23.40 26.37
C ASP A 1027 -9.03 -21.90 26.37
N ILE A 1028 -8.71 -21.37 27.55
CA ILE A 1028 -8.21 -20.01 27.70
C ILE A 1028 -6.78 -20.05 28.23
N PHE A 1029 -5.92 -19.22 27.65
CA PHE A 1029 -4.59 -18.94 28.18
C PHE A 1029 -4.55 -17.49 28.60
N LEU A 1030 -4.06 -17.22 29.80
CA LEU A 1030 -3.85 -15.85 30.28
C LEU A 1030 -2.50 -15.78 30.96
N HIS A 1031 -1.63 -14.94 30.44
CA HIS A 1031 -0.27 -14.74 30.95
C HIS A 1031 -0.05 -13.27 31.28
N LEU A 1032 0.55 -13.01 32.45
CA LEU A 1032 1.14 -11.72 32.77
C LEU A 1032 2.65 -11.81 32.57
N ILE A 1033 3.18 -10.93 31.72
CA ILE A 1033 4.61 -10.80 31.44
C ILE A 1033 5.06 -9.44 31.93
N GLN A 1034 6.11 -9.41 32.75
CA GLN A 1034 6.81 -8.18 33.12
C GLN A 1034 8.25 -8.26 32.60
N VAL A 1035 8.72 -7.19 31.99
CA VAL A 1035 10.12 -7.06 31.54
C VAL A 1035 10.86 -5.98 32.31
N GLY A 1036 12.19 -6.05 32.33
CA GLY A 1036 12.98 -5.06 33.05
C GLY A 1036 14.47 -5.32 32.98
N ASP A 1037 15.19 -4.61 33.84
CA ASP A 1037 16.63 -4.79 34.02
C ASP A 1037 16.90 -5.96 34.97
N ARG A 1038 17.78 -6.88 34.56
CA ARG A 1038 18.15 -8.04 35.39
C ARG A 1038 18.84 -7.65 36.70
N SER A 1039 19.42 -6.45 36.79
CA SER A 1039 20.08 -5.93 38.00
C SER A 1039 19.10 -5.61 39.14
N ALA A 1040 17.83 -5.35 38.82
CA ALA A 1040 16.77 -5.18 39.82
C ALA A 1040 16.39 -6.52 40.51
N ASP A 1041 16.94 -7.63 40.03
CA ASP A 1041 16.72 -9.00 40.49
C ASP A 1041 15.26 -9.42 40.68
N VAL A 1042 14.35 -8.84 39.90
CA VAL A 1042 12.94 -9.26 39.88
C VAL A 1042 12.85 -10.67 39.31
N ARG A 1043 12.36 -11.63 40.10
CA ARG A 1043 12.24 -13.05 39.69
C ARG A 1043 10.81 -13.57 39.74
N SER A 1044 9.87 -12.84 40.31
CA SER A 1044 8.47 -13.27 40.49
C SER A 1044 7.51 -12.09 40.49
N LEU A 1045 6.22 -12.38 40.30
CA LEU A 1045 5.09 -11.45 40.25
C LEU A 1045 4.12 -11.77 41.41
N PRO A 1046 4.49 -11.44 42.66
CA PRO A 1046 3.71 -11.80 43.85
C PRO A 1046 2.39 -11.02 43.95
N THR A 1047 2.31 -9.83 43.34
CA THR A 1047 1.11 -8.98 43.36
C THR A 1047 0.04 -9.45 42.36
N ALA A 1048 0.39 -10.34 41.44
CA ALA A 1048 -0.52 -10.78 40.38
C ALA A 1048 -1.49 -11.87 40.86
N GLN A 1049 -2.78 -11.56 40.78
CA GLN A 1049 -3.89 -12.40 41.23
C GLN A 1049 -4.94 -12.51 40.13
N LYS A 1050 -5.71 -13.61 40.15
CA LYS A 1050 -6.86 -13.80 39.27
C LYS A 1050 -7.91 -12.71 39.52
N ALA A 1051 -8.56 -12.24 38.47
CA ALA A 1051 -9.70 -11.34 38.55
C ALA A 1051 -10.85 -11.90 37.71
N GLU A 1052 -12.08 -11.87 38.25
CA GLU A 1052 -13.27 -12.35 37.57
C GLU A 1052 -14.44 -11.40 37.82
N GLU A 1053 -15.25 -11.13 36.80
CA GLU A 1053 -16.42 -10.25 36.89
C GLU A 1053 -17.38 -10.52 35.72
N SER A 1054 -18.67 -10.78 36.00
CA SER A 1054 -19.72 -10.78 34.98
C SER A 1054 -19.42 -11.61 33.69
N GLY A 1055 -18.85 -12.81 33.84
CA GLY A 1055 -18.49 -13.66 32.70
C GLY A 1055 -17.17 -13.28 32.00
N MET A 1056 -16.38 -12.40 32.63
CA MET A 1056 -15.01 -12.06 32.21
C MET A 1056 -13.99 -12.66 33.17
N LYS A 1057 -12.83 -13.03 32.62
CA LYS A 1057 -11.67 -13.52 33.36
C LYS A 1057 -10.45 -12.66 33.05
N GLY A 1058 -9.54 -12.55 34.00
CA GLY A 1058 -8.45 -11.61 33.90
C GLY A 1058 -7.45 -11.67 35.04
N VAL A 1059 -6.67 -10.60 35.15
CA VAL A 1059 -5.60 -10.46 36.15
C VAL A 1059 -5.69 -9.08 36.82
N GLN A 1060 -5.44 -9.06 38.12
CA GLN A 1060 -5.21 -7.86 38.90
C GLN A 1060 -3.80 -7.87 39.49
N PHE A 1061 -3.07 -6.77 39.36
CA PHE A 1061 -1.72 -6.65 39.90
C PHE A 1061 -1.34 -5.18 40.16
N SER A 1062 -0.33 -4.97 41.00
CA SER A 1062 0.21 -3.63 41.26
C SER A 1062 1.63 -3.51 40.71
N TYR A 1063 1.92 -2.40 40.04
CA TYR A 1063 3.20 -2.06 39.45
C TYR A 1063 3.37 -0.53 39.40
N ALA A 1064 4.54 -0.03 39.80
CA ALA A 1064 4.90 1.40 39.76
C ALA A 1064 3.81 2.36 40.30
N ASN A 1065 3.33 2.13 41.54
CA ASN A 1065 2.26 2.89 42.22
C ASN A 1065 0.86 2.83 41.58
N LYS A 1066 0.70 2.04 40.51
CA LYS A 1066 -0.58 1.77 39.87
C LYS A 1066 -1.08 0.37 40.22
N THR A 1067 -2.40 0.21 40.28
CA THR A 1067 -3.05 -1.09 40.30
C THR A 1067 -3.85 -1.25 39.02
N TYR A 1068 -3.58 -2.34 38.32
CA TYR A 1068 -4.22 -2.70 37.06
C TYR A 1068 -5.18 -3.84 37.31
N LYS A 1069 -6.40 -3.73 36.78
CA LYS A 1069 -7.35 -4.84 36.64
C LYS A 1069 -7.71 -4.95 35.17
N VAL A 1070 -7.30 -6.05 34.54
CA VAL A 1070 -7.52 -6.30 33.11
C VAL A 1070 -8.37 -7.54 32.99
N LEU A 1071 -9.57 -7.40 32.41
CA LEU A 1071 -10.58 -8.45 32.26
C LEU A 1071 -10.92 -8.65 30.78
N PHE A 1072 -11.19 -9.89 30.38
CA PHE A 1072 -11.54 -10.25 29.00
C PHE A 1072 -12.80 -11.10 28.95
N THR A 1073 -13.60 -10.92 27.90
CA THR A 1073 -14.79 -11.75 27.66
C THR A 1073 -14.38 -13.17 27.29
N THR A 1074 -14.89 -14.16 28.02
CA THR A 1074 -14.54 -15.57 27.77
C THR A 1074 -15.36 -16.22 26.65
N THR A 1075 -16.38 -15.52 26.13
CA THR A 1075 -17.25 -15.98 25.03
C THR A 1075 -17.56 -14.84 24.07
N GLY A 1076 -18.13 -15.15 22.89
CA GLY A 1076 -18.57 -14.14 21.92
C GLY A 1076 -17.42 -13.47 21.16
N LYS A 1077 -17.55 -12.18 20.83
CA LYS A 1077 -16.49 -11.41 20.13
C LYS A 1077 -15.34 -11.07 21.08
N ALA A 1078 -14.21 -10.61 20.53
CA ALA A 1078 -13.14 -10.01 21.32
C ALA A 1078 -13.67 -8.80 22.10
N GLY A 1079 -13.27 -8.67 23.36
CA GLY A 1079 -13.72 -7.61 24.25
C GLY A 1079 -13.18 -7.80 25.66
N GLY A 1080 -13.54 -6.87 26.54
CA GLY A 1080 -13.05 -6.86 27.91
C GLY A 1080 -13.09 -5.46 28.50
N LYS A 1081 -12.48 -5.32 29.67
CA LYS A 1081 -12.46 -4.08 30.45
C LYS A 1081 -11.09 -3.88 31.08
N ILE A 1082 -10.63 -2.64 31.12
CA ILE A 1082 -9.45 -2.23 31.87
C ILE A 1082 -9.82 -1.19 32.92
N THR A 1083 -9.31 -1.38 34.13
CA THR A 1083 -9.37 -0.41 35.21
C THR A 1083 -7.95 -0.17 35.72
N ILE A 1084 -7.54 1.09 35.81
CA ILE A 1084 -6.24 1.51 36.33
C ILE A 1084 -6.48 2.52 37.45
N THR A 1085 -5.91 2.25 38.63
CA THR A 1085 -5.95 3.16 39.77
C THR A 1085 -4.54 3.59 40.17
N GLU A 1086 -4.38 4.86 40.52
CA GLU A 1086 -3.14 5.47 40.99
C GLU A 1086 -3.44 6.31 42.23
N GLY A 1087 -2.70 6.11 43.32
CA GLY A 1087 -2.93 6.86 44.58
C GLY A 1087 -4.35 6.71 45.17
N GLY A 1088 -5.07 5.64 44.84
CA GLY A 1088 -6.46 5.42 45.27
C GLY A 1088 -7.53 6.07 44.40
N SER A 1089 -7.14 6.80 43.35
CA SER A 1089 -8.05 7.36 42.34
C SER A 1089 -8.01 6.54 41.06
N THR A 1090 -9.19 6.32 40.46
CA THR A 1090 -9.30 5.68 39.14
C THR A 1090 -8.92 6.67 38.06
N ILE A 1091 -7.91 6.33 37.26
CA ILE A 1091 -7.44 7.15 36.13
C ILE A 1091 -7.93 6.61 34.77
N VAL A 1092 -8.20 5.30 34.69
CA VAL A 1092 -8.82 4.65 33.52
C VAL A 1092 -9.87 3.67 34.01
N ASP A 1093 -11.07 3.71 33.45
CA ASP A 1093 -12.10 2.69 33.65
C ASP A 1093 -13.01 2.59 32.42
N GLU A 1094 -12.65 1.70 31.50
CA GLU A 1094 -13.33 1.61 30.21
C GLU A 1094 -13.31 0.20 29.60
N ASN A 1095 -14.22 -0.02 28.65
CA ASN A 1095 -14.24 -1.24 27.88
C ASN A 1095 -13.24 -1.15 26.73
N PHE A 1096 -12.60 -2.28 26.41
CA PHE A 1096 -11.76 -2.35 25.22
C PHE A 1096 -12.56 -2.10 23.94
N THR A 1097 -11.94 -1.41 22.99
CA THR A 1097 -12.55 -1.15 21.68
C THR A 1097 -12.85 -2.44 20.92
N SER A 1098 -13.78 -2.35 19.97
CA SER A 1098 -14.10 -3.40 18.98
C SER A 1098 -13.79 -2.97 17.54
N THR A 1099 -13.06 -1.86 17.39
CA THR A 1099 -12.64 -1.28 16.10
C THR A 1099 -11.13 -1.08 16.09
N ILE A 1100 -10.58 -0.79 14.90
CA ILE A 1100 -9.16 -0.48 14.73
C ILE A 1100 -9.01 1.04 14.69
N LYS A 1101 -8.24 1.60 15.63
CA LYS A 1101 -7.85 3.02 15.63
C LYS A 1101 -7.02 3.31 14.38
N GLN A 1102 -7.53 4.22 13.55
CA GLN A 1102 -6.86 4.63 12.31
C GLN A 1102 -5.65 5.54 12.63
N GLN A 1103 -4.54 5.30 11.93
CA GLN A 1103 -3.30 6.06 12.06
C GLN A 1103 -2.71 6.21 10.64
N THR A 1104 -2.09 7.35 10.31
CA THR A 1104 -1.54 7.58 8.95
C THR A 1104 -0.19 8.29 8.99
N GLY A 1105 0.64 8.05 7.97
CA GLY A 1105 1.96 8.68 7.82
C GLY A 1105 2.90 8.43 9.01
N LEU A 1106 3.59 9.49 9.47
CA LEU A 1106 4.48 9.43 10.64
C LEU A 1106 3.73 9.29 11.97
N ALA A 1107 2.42 9.56 11.98
CA ALA A 1107 1.56 9.52 13.16
C ALA A 1107 2.12 10.30 14.38
N LEU A 1108 2.76 11.45 14.13
CA LEU A 1108 3.30 12.31 15.19
C LEU A 1108 2.14 13.02 15.93
N ARG A 1109 2.26 13.13 17.26
CA ARG A 1109 1.38 13.85 18.18
C ARG A 1109 1.84 15.28 18.42
#